data_AF-Q4T195-F1
#
_entry.id   AF-Q4T195-F1
#
_cell.length_a   1.000
_cell.length_b   1.000
_cell.length_c   1.000
_cell.angle_alpha   90.00
_cell.angle_beta   90.00
_cell.angle_gamma   90.00
#
_symmetry.space_group_name_H-M   'P 1'
#
loop_
_entity.id
_entity.type
_entity.pdbx_description
1 polymer ?
#
loop_
_entity_poly.entity_id
_entity_poly.type
_entity_poly.pdbx_seq_one_letter_code
_entity_poly.pdbx_strand_id
1 'polypeptide(L)'
;QRWRWSGAVPQAALLSALTFGVVLPVCGHRLLYSYFFLRSVFLDAMSEQVLQESLQRGQDALSFWNRASAEPPAFKNLSLKPELLVTVVTTRRSEARDFHYLLQVMRQLSAILPSCGRRRCAEVLVCDVERGPQGNQDASLLEAQFKVIRRSPEEQLQNWELLNTFEREKRDYVFCLRRGWDLLQPRNMVVLEDDALPTPDFFNVIAHLLSRRFSRHTLYVKLYHPERLQRYWNLEPYRLLEWVGLGLVLATALLRVPSWSPRWFSFTLSWAHLLFFTLYFMAAAELLGRHYLLEGRRLSPQLYAVSPATECCTPAMLFPGNSSLRVAEYLDASFCTKGKAKDTVLYQLMRTLPGERAHSVEPNLVTHIGAFSSDLNLASVYVSDAQYNRNIYFEPSPQAVRLYLLYNHWLPQVLLYVFIVLDLSLAIFEEPAVFPLPAWATMLVELLCLLVFSLRLVHYARVVPPDKFWKDPKNICIIAVVTLALLDMIIYGALKASSFHAVRWSRVLRPLLLVNVTEGRQLRRAFRSIRNALPQIFYVFLLFMFSLLIFSLMALKLLGKRGLKMAGGAPYFSSYLDIVFDLYVLVTTANSPDVMQWGRGYQERRKDSEEQAVSRVVWKRLVRLVQPHMGSGHRELLWSVLDHQNQGCIGKSAFVQLADLLNIDVITLKSRPHPLRLMCPALYLSAPSRLICRLVRHRAFVMVYDLVILVNAVFIGLDEDNPLIALSEWVFLGLYLLEILLKLYVFEPRAFFSRHNLWNW
;
A
#
# COMPACT_ATOMS: atom_id res chain seq x y z
N GLN A 1 -43.58 12.60 29.76
CA GLN A 1 -43.38 13.52 28.63
C GLN A 1 -43.24 12.70 27.34
N ARG A 2 -44.33 12.58 26.58
CA ARG A 2 -44.37 11.81 25.32
C ARG A 2 -43.71 12.63 24.20
N TRP A 3 -42.72 12.06 23.52
CA TRP A 3 -42.16 12.63 22.29
C TRP A 3 -43.31 12.77 21.27
N ARG A 4 -43.81 13.98 21.05
CA ARG A 4 -44.71 14.26 19.94
C ARG A 4 -43.87 14.23 18.67
N TRP A 5 -44.09 13.21 17.83
CA TRP A 5 -43.46 13.04 16.51
C TRP A 5 -43.81 14.16 15.50
N SER A 6 -44.59 15.16 15.92
CA SER A 6 -45.02 16.32 15.13
C SER A 6 -44.12 17.55 15.27
N GLY A 7 -42.95 17.45 15.92
CA GLY A 7 -42.01 18.58 16.07
C GLY A 7 -41.03 18.69 14.90
N ALA A 8 -40.53 19.90 14.61
CA ALA A 8 -39.54 20.14 13.55
C ALA A 8 -38.21 19.37 13.78
N VAL A 9 -37.78 19.20 15.04
CA VAL A 9 -36.52 18.52 15.39
C VAL A 9 -36.53 17.01 15.05
N PRO A 10 -37.50 16.19 15.50
CA PRO A 10 -37.55 14.78 15.10
C PRO A 10 -37.77 14.59 13.60
N GLN A 11 -38.51 15.49 12.94
CA GLN A 11 -38.67 15.48 11.48
C GLN A 11 -37.33 15.77 10.76
N ALA A 12 -36.56 16.74 11.23
CA ALA A 12 -35.23 17.07 10.69
C ALA A 12 -34.23 15.93 10.90
N ALA A 13 -34.27 15.28 12.07
CA ALA A 13 -33.44 14.11 12.36
C ALA A 13 -33.81 12.92 11.46
N LEU A 14 -35.10 12.64 11.27
CA LEU A 14 -35.57 11.59 10.37
C LEU A 14 -35.19 11.87 8.92
N LEU A 15 -35.40 13.10 8.45
CA LEU A 15 -35.01 13.53 7.11
C LEU A 15 -33.51 13.32 6.89
N SER A 16 -32.67 13.79 7.82
CA SER A 16 -31.22 13.64 7.74
C SER A 16 -30.79 12.17 7.79
N ALA A 17 -31.39 11.35 8.65
CA ALA A 17 -31.09 9.93 8.73
C ALA A 17 -31.46 9.19 7.43
N LEU A 18 -32.61 9.51 6.85
CA LEU A 18 -33.04 8.92 5.59
C LEU A 18 -32.14 9.38 4.43
N THR A 19 -31.82 10.66 4.35
CA THR A 19 -31.09 11.20 3.21
C THR A 19 -29.61 10.87 3.26
N PHE A 20 -28.93 11.09 4.39
CA PHE A 20 -27.50 10.79 4.54
C PHE A 20 -27.24 9.31 4.83
N GLY A 21 -28.21 8.58 5.41
CA GLY A 21 -28.06 7.16 5.76
C GLY A 21 -28.57 6.17 4.72
N VAL A 22 -29.50 6.56 3.85
CA VAL A 22 -30.10 5.66 2.84
C VAL A 22 -29.99 6.25 1.44
N VAL A 23 -30.58 7.42 1.17
CA VAL A 23 -30.71 7.95 -0.19
C VAL A 23 -29.35 8.26 -0.81
N LEU A 24 -28.52 9.07 -0.16
CA LEU A 24 -27.21 9.45 -0.69
C LEU A 24 -26.24 8.27 -0.80
N PRO A 25 -26.18 7.32 0.14
CA PRO A 25 -25.45 6.07 -0.08
C PRO A 25 -25.93 5.29 -1.30
N VAL A 26 -27.24 5.09 -1.47
CA VAL A 26 -27.81 4.32 -2.58
C VAL A 26 -27.63 5.03 -3.92
N CYS A 27 -27.73 6.36 -3.97
CA CYS A 27 -27.46 7.10 -5.21
C CYS A 27 -25.96 7.24 -5.48
N GLY A 28 -25.15 7.40 -4.43
CA GLY A 28 -23.73 7.74 -4.51
C GLY A 28 -22.77 6.56 -4.61
N HIS A 29 -23.21 5.31 -4.38
CA HIS A 29 -22.31 4.15 -4.34
C HIS A 29 -21.55 3.86 -5.64
N ARG A 30 -22.09 4.27 -6.80
CA ARG A 30 -21.47 4.15 -8.13
C ARG A 30 -20.81 5.43 -8.65
N LEU A 31 -21.02 6.56 -7.97
CA LEU A 31 -20.50 7.85 -8.43
C LEU A 31 -19.03 7.99 -8.04
N LEU A 32 -18.13 8.01 -9.03
CA LEU A 32 -16.70 8.21 -8.84
C LEU A 32 -16.43 9.52 -8.05
N TYR A 33 -15.56 9.43 -7.04
CA TYR A 33 -15.22 10.51 -6.09
C TYR A 33 -16.33 10.96 -5.13
N SER A 34 -17.50 10.33 -5.11
CA SER A 34 -18.46 10.46 -4.00
C SER A 34 -17.88 9.87 -2.71
N TYR A 35 -18.28 10.37 -1.54
CA TYR A 35 -17.89 9.78 -0.26
C TYR A 35 -18.48 8.38 -0.03
N PHE A 36 -19.55 8.03 -0.76
CA PHE A 36 -20.21 6.74 -0.67
C PHE A 36 -19.70 5.71 -1.69
N PHE A 37 -18.75 6.08 -2.55
CA PHE A 37 -18.23 5.21 -3.60
C PHE A 37 -17.59 3.92 -3.04
N LEU A 38 -18.13 2.76 -3.42
CA LEU A 38 -17.63 1.46 -2.99
C LEU A 38 -16.45 1.01 -3.86
N ARG A 39 -15.26 1.52 -3.52
CA ARG A 39 -14.02 1.29 -4.29
C ARG A 39 -13.74 -0.19 -4.55
N SER A 40 -13.91 -1.06 -3.57
CA SER A 40 -13.60 -2.49 -3.70
C SER A 40 -14.56 -3.26 -4.62
N VAL A 41 -15.73 -2.69 -4.93
CA VAL A 41 -16.76 -3.36 -5.74
C VAL A 41 -16.75 -2.83 -7.17
N PHE A 42 -16.61 -1.51 -7.36
CA PHE A 42 -16.79 -0.89 -8.67
C PHE A 42 -15.52 -0.40 -9.34
N LEU A 43 -14.42 -0.16 -8.60
CA LEU A 43 -13.27 0.52 -9.20
C LEU A 43 -12.65 -0.29 -10.33
N ASP A 44 -12.44 -1.59 -10.14
CA ASP A 44 -11.77 -2.44 -11.13
C ASP A 44 -12.64 -2.58 -12.40
N ALA A 45 -13.94 -2.89 -12.23
CA ALA A 45 -14.89 -2.98 -13.34
C ALA A 45 -15.03 -1.65 -14.11
N MET A 46 -15.12 -0.52 -13.41
CA MET A 46 -15.17 0.80 -14.06
C MET A 46 -13.87 1.14 -14.79
N SER A 47 -12.72 0.78 -14.21
CA SER A 47 -11.41 1.04 -14.83
C SER A 47 -11.25 0.21 -16.11
N GLU A 48 -11.63 -1.06 -16.06
CA GLU A 48 -11.61 -1.96 -17.22
C GLU A 48 -12.55 -1.48 -18.33
N GLN A 49 -13.77 -1.05 -17.98
CA GLN A 49 -14.72 -0.47 -18.93
C GLN A 49 -14.14 0.78 -19.60
N VAL A 50 -13.60 1.73 -18.84
CA VAL A 50 -13.00 2.97 -19.37
C VAL A 50 -11.80 2.67 -20.28
N LEU A 51 -10.97 1.69 -19.91
CA LEU A 51 -9.85 1.24 -20.74
C LEU A 51 -10.35 0.61 -22.04
N GLN A 52 -11.37 -0.26 -21.98
CA GLN A 52 -11.94 -0.90 -23.17
C GLN A 52 -12.56 0.13 -24.12
N GLU A 53 -13.31 1.10 -23.60
CA GLU A 53 -13.88 2.20 -24.38
C GLU A 53 -12.78 3.10 -24.98
N SER A 54 -11.68 3.33 -24.27
CA SER A 54 -10.53 4.08 -24.80
C SER A 54 -9.81 3.30 -25.90
N LEU A 55 -9.63 2.00 -25.74
CA LEU A 55 -9.00 1.13 -26.73
C LEU A 55 -9.84 1.10 -28.02
N GLN A 56 -11.15 0.89 -27.90
CA GLN A 56 -12.07 0.89 -29.04
C GLN A 56 -12.03 2.23 -29.78
N ARG A 57 -12.11 3.36 -29.06
CA ARG A 57 -11.99 4.68 -29.67
C ARG A 57 -10.65 4.89 -30.37
N GLY A 58 -9.56 4.37 -29.81
CA GLY A 58 -8.23 4.38 -30.39
C GLY A 58 -8.15 3.64 -31.72
N GLN A 59 -8.67 2.41 -31.77
CA GLN A 59 -8.72 1.60 -32.98
C GLN A 59 -9.62 2.21 -34.05
N ASP A 60 -10.77 2.74 -33.66
CA ASP A 60 -11.66 3.45 -34.58
C ASP A 60 -10.97 4.70 -35.15
N ALA A 61 -10.24 5.46 -34.33
CA ALA A 61 -9.47 6.62 -34.78
C ALA A 61 -8.33 6.22 -35.74
N LEU A 62 -7.61 5.13 -35.47
CA LEU A 62 -6.61 4.59 -36.38
C LEU A 62 -7.23 4.23 -37.74
N SER A 63 -8.35 3.52 -37.74
CA SER A 63 -9.05 3.14 -38.97
C SER A 63 -9.54 4.36 -39.77
N PHE A 64 -10.01 5.41 -39.06
CA PHE A 64 -10.44 6.67 -39.65
C PHE A 64 -9.29 7.39 -40.35
N TRP A 65 -8.15 7.55 -39.68
CA TRP A 65 -6.99 8.26 -40.23
C TRP A 65 -6.29 7.49 -41.35
N ASN A 66 -6.29 6.15 -41.31
CA ASN A 66 -5.81 5.32 -42.42
C ASN A 66 -6.64 5.49 -43.70
N ARG A 67 -7.93 5.79 -43.59
CA ARG A 67 -8.78 6.12 -44.75
C ARG A 67 -8.56 7.55 -45.20
N ALA A 68 -8.54 8.49 -44.24
CA ALA A 68 -8.35 9.91 -44.51
C ALA A 68 -6.97 10.24 -45.10
N SER A 69 -5.94 9.41 -44.90
CA SER A 69 -4.63 9.62 -45.52
C SER A 69 -4.64 9.53 -47.05
N ALA A 70 -5.68 8.94 -47.65
CA ALA A 70 -5.88 8.89 -49.10
C ALA A 70 -6.62 10.12 -49.66
N GLU A 71 -7.21 10.95 -48.80
CA GLU A 71 -7.95 12.16 -49.18
C GLU A 71 -7.02 13.38 -49.29
N PRO A 72 -7.38 14.42 -50.07
CA PRO A 72 -6.59 15.64 -50.14
C PRO A 72 -6.42 16.28 -48.76
N PRO A 73 -5.29 16.99 -48.52
CA PRO A 73 -4.97 17.55 -47.22
C PRO A 73 -5.96 18.64 -46.82
N ALA A 74 -6.84 18.35 -45.86
CA ALA A 74 -7.85 19.28 -45.41
C ALA A 74 -7.23 20.40 -44.55
N PHE A 75 -6.32 20.09 -43.62
CA PHE A 75 -5.84 21.02 -42.58
C PHE A 75 -4.35 21.38 -42.65
N LYS A 76 -3.67 20.99 -43.74
CA LYS A 76 -2.21 21.16 -43.87
C LYS A 76 -1.80 22.60 -44.22
N ASN A 77 -2.65 23.31 -44.97
CA ASN A 77 -2.44 24.71 -45.33
C ASN A 77 -2.98 25.60 -44.21
N LEU A 78 -2.05 26.14 -43.41
CA LEU A 78 -2.35 26.97 -42.25
C LEU A 78 -2.36 28.45 -42.66
N SER A 79 -3.33 29.21 -42.18
CA SER A 79 -3.35 30.66 -42.35
C SER A 79 -2.30 31.36 -41.47
N LEU A 80 -1.67 32.40 -42.00
CA LEU A 80 -0.77 33.29 -41.25
C LEU A 80 -1.60 34.18 -40.31
N LYS A 81 -1.11 34.37 -39.07
CA LYS A 81 -1.75 35.15 -38.00
C LYS A 81 -3.18 34.70 -37.66
N PRO A 82 -3.40 33.41 -37.33
CA PRO A 82 -4.71 32.94 -36.94
C PRO A 82 -5.14 33.52 -35.59
N GLU A 83 -6.45 33.63 -35.37
CA GLU A 83 -6.99 34.11 -34.08
C GLU A 83 -6.67 33.16 -32.93
N LEU A 84 -6.66 31.85 -33.22
CA LEU A 84 -6.37 30.78 -32.28
C LEU A 84 -5.53 29.69 -32.96
N LEU A 85 -4.45 29.27 -32.31
CA LEU A 85 -3.65 28.11 -32.70
C LEU A 85 -3.73 27.04 -31.62
N VAL A 86 -4.11 25.81 -31.98
CA VAL A 86 -4.05 24.64 -31.09
C VAL A 86 -2.82 23.82 -31.47
N THR A 87 -1.89 23.67 -30.54
CA THR A 87 -0.69 22.84 -30.68
C THR A 87 -0.83 21.59 -29.83
N VAL A 88 -0.84 20.42 -30.44
CA VAL A 88 -0.88 19.12 -29.75
C VAL A 88 0.54 18.57 -29.63
N VAL A 89 1.02 18.41 -28.40
CA VAL A 89 2.36 17.88 -28.10
C VAL A 89 2.29 16.37 -27.94
N THR A 90 3.15 15.65 -28.66
CA THR A 90 3.17 14.19 -28.64
C THR A 90 4.60 13.64 -28.67
N THR A 91 4.77 12.45 -28.10
CA THR A 91 5.97 11.63 -28.17
C THR A 91 5.50 10.18 -28.30
N ARG A 92 6.37 9.29 -28.77
CA ARG A 92 6.03 7.88 -28.91
C ARG A 92 5.80 7.22 -27.55
N ARG A 93 4.62 6.62 -27.37
CA ARG A 93 4.29 5.81 -26.20
C ARG A 93 4.58 4.34 -26.45
N SER A 94 5.35 3.69 -25.57
CA SER A 94 5.68 2.26 -25.65
C SER A 94 4.64 1.38 -24.97
N GLU A 95 4.13 1.77 -23.80
CA GLU A 95 3.24 0.96 -22.96
C GLU A 95 1.75 1.05 -23.34
N ALA A 96 1.37 2.05 -24.14
CA ALA A 96 -0.02 2.33 -24.52
C ALA A 96 -0.20 2.55 -26.03
N ARG A 97 0.63 1.89 -26.85
CA ARG A 97 0.63 2.07 -28.30
C ARG A 97 -0.73 1.78 -28.93
N ASP A 98 -1.40 0.73 -28.47
CA ASP A 98 -2.69 0.27 -29.03
C ASP A 98 -3.85 1.23 -28.76
N PHE A 99 -3.69 2.16 -27.80
CA PHE A 99 -4.72 3.15 -27.48
C PHE A 99 -4.69 4.34 -28.45
N HIS A 100 -3.58 4.62 -29.14
CA HIS A 100 -3.48 5.72 -30.10
C HIS A 100 -4.07 7.06 -29.61
N TYR A 101 -3.69 7.51 -28.41
CA TYR A 101 -4.28 8.70 -27.78
C TYR A 101 -4.24 9.95 -28.68
N LEU A 102 -3.10 10.18 -29.36
CA LEU A 102 -2.95 11.28 -30.32
C LEU A 102 -4.01 11.23 -31.41
N LEU A 103 -4.25 10.05 -32.00
CA LEU A 103 -5.24 9.88 -33.06
C LEU A 103 -6.66 10.15 -32.57
N GLN A 104 -6.98 9.78 -31.32
CA GLN A 104 -8.26 10.09 -30.69
C GLN A 104 -8.47 11.60 -30.53
N VAL A 105 -7.48 12.31 -29.97
CA VAL A 105 -7.52 13.76 -29.78
C VAL A 105 -7.69 14.47 -31.13
N MET A 106 -6.91 14.07 -32.13
CA MET A 106 -6.94 14.69 -33.45
C MET A 106 -8.24 14.40 -34.21
N ARG A 107 -8.82 13.20 -34.06
CA ARG A 107 -10.15 12.88 -34.63
C ARG A 107 -11.24 13.74 -34.00
N GLN A 108 -11.17 13.96 -32.69
CA GLN A 108 -12.12 14.83 -32.01
C GLN A 108 -11.99 16.27 -32.50
N LEU A 109 -10.76 16.81 -32.59
CA LEU A 109 -10.49 18.14 -33.12
C LEU A 109 -10.99 18.30 -34.56
N SER A 110 -10.74 17.33 -35.44
CA SER A 110 -11.21 17.39 -36.83
C SER A 110 -12.73 17.38 -36.95
N ALA A 111 -13.44 16.74 -36.01
CA ALA A 111 -14.90 16.74 -35.96
C ALA A 111 -15.48 18.07 -35.44
N ILE A 112 -14.82 18.74 -34.48
CA ILE A 112 -15.34 19.98 -33.89
C ILE A 112 -14.90 21.25 -34.63
N LEU A 113 -13.79 21.24 -35.38
CA LEU A 113 -13.32 22.41 -36.15
C LEU A 113 -14.34 22.97 -37.16
N PRO A 114 -15.10 22.15 -37.92
CA PRO A 114 -16.09 22.65 -38.89
C PRO A 114 -17.33 23.27 -38.23
N SER A 115 -17.62 22.94 -36.96
CA SER A 115 -18.80 23.44 -36.24
C SER A 115 -18.77 24.97 -35.99
N CYS A 116 -17.62 25.58 -36.26
CA CYS A 116 -17.32 27.00 -36.14
C CYS A 116 -17.92 27.92 -37.21
N GLY A 117 -18.63 27.37 -38.20
CA GLY A 117 -19.21 28.12 -39.31
C GLY A 117 -18.35 28.11 -40.58
N ARG A 118 -18.46 29.14 -41.42
CA ARG A 118 -17.82 29.19 -42.77
C ARG A 118 -16.30 29.35 -42.74
N ARG A 119 -15.72 29.81 -41.63
CA ARG A 119 -14.26 29.90 -41.41
C ARG A 119 -13.88 29.05 -40.19
N ARG A 120 -12.69 28.47 -40.22
CA ARG A 120 -12.16 27.67 -39.09
C ARG A 120 -12.00 28.57 -37.86
N CYS A 121 -12.43 28.12 -36.68
CA CYS A 121 -12.18 28.86 -35.43
C CYS A 121 -10.69 28.91 -35.07
N ALA A 122 -9.94 27.89 -35.49
CA ALA A 122 -8.57 27.69 -35.08
C ALA A 122 -7.79 26.94 -36.15
N GLU A 123 -6.48 27.17 -36.16
CA GLU A 123 -5.54 26.30 -36.84
C GLU A 123 -5.02 25.24 -35.88
N VAL A 124 -4.78 24.02 -36.36
CA VAL A 124 -4.29 22.90 -35.54
C VAL A 124 -2.97 22.39 -36.07
N LEU A 125 -2.05 22.18 -35.15
CA LEU A 125 -0.67 21.81 -35.39
C LEU A 125 -0.26 20.68 -34.46
N VAL A 126 0.49 19.70 -34.98
CA VAL A 126 1.06 18.62 -34.18
C VAL A 126 2.54 18.87 -33.97
N CYS A 127 3.00 18.85 -32.72
CA CYS A 127 4.40 18.97 -32.34
C CYS A 127 4.90 17.61 -31.84
N ASP A 128 5.62 16.91 -32.71
CA ASP A 128 6.21 15.60 -32.41
C ASP A 128 7.63 15.81 -31.86
N VAL A 129 7.78 15.53 -30.56
CA VAL A 129 9.04 15.71 -29.82
C VAL A 129 9.82 14.40 -29.66
N GLU A 130 9.42 13.35 -30.40
CA GLU A 130 10.09 12.06 -30.40
C GLU A 130 11.55 12.15 -30.86
N ARG A 131 12.43 11.40 -30.19
CA ARG A 131 13.88 11.42 -30.45
C ARG A 131 14.49 10.03 -30.66
N GLY A 132 13.74 8.96 -30.40
CA GLY A 132 14.21 7.61 -30.61
C GLY A 132 14.48 7.31 -32.09
N PRO A 133 15.31 6.27 -32.38
CA PRO A 133 15.59 5.84 -33.75
C PRO A 133 14.34 5.37 -34.51
N GLN A 134 13.28 5.04 -33.77
CA GLN A 134 11.98 4.65 -34.27
C GLN A 134 11.02 5.81 -34.05
N GLY A 135 10.60 6.46 -35.13
CA GLY A 135 9.72 7.63 -35.09
C GLY A 135 8.31 7.36 -34.56
N ASN A 136 7.58 8.43 -34.30
CA ASN A 136 6.20 8.39 -33.82
C ASN A 136 5.23 8.08 -34.97
N GLN A 137 4.70 6.87 -34.99
CA GLN A 137 3.85 6.37 -36.08
C GLN A 137 2.52 7.12 -36.20
N ASP A 138 1.90 7.45 -35.06
CA ASP A 138 0.63 8.19 -35.03
C ASP A 138 0.81 9.60 -35.63
N ALA A 139 1.92 10.26 -35.29
CA ALA A 139 2.26 11.57 -35.86
C ALA A 139 2.53 11.48 -37.37
N SER A 140 3.25 10.44 -37.83
CA SER A 140 3.50 10.21 -39.26
C SER A 140 2.21 10.01 -40.07
N LEU A 141 1.22 9.30 -39.51
CA LEU A 141 -0.08 9.12 -40.17
C LEU A 141 -0.83 10.45 -40.35
N LEU A 142 -0.72 11.34 -39.36
CA LEU A 142 -1.39 12.64 -39.37
C LEU A 142 -0.75 13.67 -40.33
N GLU A 143 0.48 13.46 -40.80
CA GLU A 143 1.15 14.36 -41.76
C GLU A 143 0.43 14.52 -43.10
N ALA A 144 -0.38 13.51 -43.47
CA ALA A 144 -1.20 13.58 -44.65
C ALA A 144 -2.22 14.72 -44.55
N GLN A 145 -2.74 14.98 -43.35
CA GLN A 145 -3.87 15.88 -43.12
C GLN A 145 -3.51 17.17 -42.36
N PHE A 146 -2.53 17.10 -41.45
CA PHE A 146 -2.11 18.21 -40.59
C PHE A 146 -0.63 18.56 -40.79
N LYS A 147 -0.25 19.76 -40.38
CA LYS A 147 1.16 20.14 -40.26
C LYS A 147 1.74 19.49 -39.01
N VAL A 148 2.80 18.71 -39.19
CA VAL A 148 3.62 18.14 -38.10
C VAL A 148 4.96 18.85 -38.05
N ILE A 149 5.38 19.22 -36.84
CA ILE A 149 6.68 19.83 -36.55
C ILE A 149 7.52 18.83 -35.78
N ARG A 150 8.81 18.75 -36.14
CA ARG A 150 9.84 18.00 -35.42
C ARG A 150 11.05 18.87 -35.16
N ARG A 151 11.87 18.45 -34.20
CA ARG A 151 13.21 19.02 -33.96
C ARG A 151 14.12 18.73 -35.16
N SER A 152 15.08 19.62 -35.42
CA SER A 152 16.10 19.34 -36.42
C SER A 152 17.08 18.26 -35.93
N PRO A 153 17.80 17.55 -36.83
CA PRO A 153 18.80 16.56 -36.43
C PRO A 153 19.90 17.16 -35.53
N GLU A 154 20.29 18.42 -35.77
CA GLU A 154 21.27 19.15 -34.97
C GLU A 154 20.77 19.43 -33.55
N GLU A 155 19.50 19.79 -33.39
CA GLU A 155 18.85 20.00 -32.10
C GLU A 155 18.66 18.69 -31.31
N GLN A 156 18.55 17.55 -32.01
CA GLN A 156 18.47 16.22 -31.41
C GLN A 156 19.84 15.73 -30.89
N LEU A 157 20.94 16.12 -31.54
CA LEU A 157 22.32 15.69 -31.24
C LEU A 157 22.96 16.37 -30.02
N GLN A 158 22.40 17.46 -29.49
CA GLN A 158 22.87 18.02 -28.22
C GLN A 158 22.78 16.95 -27.11
N ASN A 159 23.72 16.92 -26.14
CA ASN A 159 23.78 15.86 -25.12
C ASN A 159 22.56 15.86 -24.18
N TRP A 160 21.51 15.10 -24.53
CA TRP A 160 20.25 14.99 -23.76
C TRP A 160 20.09 13.67 -22.98
N GLU A 161 21.01 12.71 -23.14
CA GLU A 161 20.92 11.38 -22.48
C GLU A 161 21.06 11.44 -20.95
N LEU A 162 21.59 12.53 -20.40
CA LEU A 162 21.75 12.77 -18.97
C LEU A 162 20.59 13.56 -18.31
N LEU A 163 19.59 13.98 -19.08
CA LEU A 163 18.53 14.83 -18.57
C LEU A 163 17.40 14.02 -17.93
N ASN A 164 16.95 14.49 -16.77
CA ASN A 164 15.81 13.91 -16.09
C ASN A 164 14.52 14.12 -16.92
N THR A 165 13.52 13.25 -16.71
CA THR A 165 12.24 13.29 -17.43
C THR A 165 11.52 14.63 -17.30
N PHE A 166 11.54 15.27 -16.13
CA PHE A 166 10.83 16.53 -15.87
C PHE A 166 11.41 17.71 -16.66
N GLU A 167 12.73 17.79 -16.74
CA GLU A 167 13.44 18.80 -17.54
C GLU A 167 13.27 18.54 -19.02
N ARG A 168 13.25 17.26 -19.44
CA ARG A 168 12.93 16.88 -20.82
C ARG A 168 11.53 17.38 -21.21
N GLU A 169 10.50 17.02 -20.44
CA GLU A 169 9.12 17.45 -20.68
C GLU A 169 8.98 18.97 -20.72
N LYS A 170 9.64 19.70 -19.80
CA LYS A 170 9.65 21.15 -19.78
C LYS A 170 10.22 21.73 -21.09
N ARG A 171 11.38 21.24 -21.53
CA ARG A 171 12.04 21.77 -22.73
C ARG A 171 11.33 21.36 -24.02
N ASP A 172 10.66 20.21 -24.05
CA ASP A 172 9.77 19.81 -25.15
C ASP A 172 8.55 20.72 -25.22
N TYR A 173 7.96 21.06 -24.08
CA TYR A 173 6.87 22.04 -23.99
C TYR A 173 7.28 23.42 -24.52
N VAL A 174 8.44 23.93 -24.10
CA VAL A 174 8.98 25.23 -24.56
C VAL A 174 9.27 25.21 -26.06
N PHE A 175 9.85 24.12 -26.58
CA PHE A 175 10.11 23.96 -28.01
C PHE A 175 8.82 24.10 -28.83
N CYS A 176 7.75 23.40 -28.43
CA CYS A 176 6.48 23.46 -29.13
C CYS A 176 5.83 24.85 -29.08
N LEU A 177 5.92 25.54 -27.94
CA LEU A 177 5.43 26.92 -27.80
C LEU A 177 6.11 27.88 -28.77
N ARG A 178 7.46 27.90 -28.77
CA ARG A 178 8.23 28.80 -29.64
C ARG A 178 8.02 28.46 -31.11
N ARG A 179 8.12 27.19 -31.47
CA ARG A 179 8.04 26.78 -32.87
C ARG A 179 6.66 27.03 -33.47
N GLY A 180 5.58 26.83 -32.69
CA GLY A 180 4.23 27.18 -33.10
C GLY A 180 4.05 28.70 -33.29
N TRP A 181 4.66 29.51 -32.42
CA TRP A 181 4.65 30.97 -32.55
C TRP A 181 5.43 31.46 -33.78
N ASP A 182 6.64 30.96 -33.97
CA ASP A 182 7.54 31.38 -35.06
C ASP A 182 6.96 31.12 -36.45
N LEU A 183 6.18 30.05 -36.60
CA LEU A 183 5.60 29.66 -37.88
C LEU A 183 4.36 30.47 -38.26
N LEU A 184 3.50 30.82 -37.30
CA LEU A 184 2.15 31.33 -37.57
C LEU A 184 1.83 32.67 -36.93
N GLN A 185 2.61 33.11 -35.92
CA GLN A 185 2.37 34.33 -35.14
C GLN A 185 0.90 34.47 -34.70
N PRO A 186 0.32 33.48 -33.99
CA PRO A 186 -1.09 33.47 -33.65
C PRO A 186 -1.44 34.54 -32.61
N ARG A 187 -2.69 35.00 -32.57
CA ARG A 187 -3.12 35.93 -31.53
C ARG A 187 -3.27 35.26 -30.17
N ASN A 188 -3.72 34.01 -30.14
CA ASN A 188 -3.85 33.20 -28.93
C ASN A 188 -3.40 31.78 -29.22
N MET A 189 -2.86 31.08 -28.23
CA MET A 189 -2.33 29.73 -28.39
C MET A 189 -2.91 28.80 -27.33
N VAL A 190 -3.31 27.59 -27.72
CA VAL A 190 -3.67 26.50 -26.83
C VAL A 190 -2.66 25.39 -27.01
N VAL A 191 -2.13 24.86 -25.92
CA VAL A 191 -1.29 23.68 -25.92
C VAL A 191 -2.05 22.53 -25.28
N LEU A 192 -2.18 21.44 -26.01
CA LEU A 192 -2.78 20.18 -25.56
C LEU A 192 -1.70 19.10 -25.52
N GLU A 193 -1.77 18.24 -24.52
CA GLU A 193 -1.05 16.96 -24.52
C GLU A 193 -1.82 15.93 -25.38
N ASP A 194 -1.15 14.88 -25.84
CA ASP A 194 -1.71 13.87 -26.75
C ASP A 194 -2.80 12.99 -26.13
N ASP A 195 -3.02 13.07 -24.82
CA ASP A 195 -4.08 12.40 -24.07
C ASP A 195 -5.10 13.37 -23.44
N ALA A 196 -5.14 14.62 -23.91
CA ALA A 196 -6.14 15.62 -23.52
C ALA A 196 -7.28 15.71 -24.54
N LEU A 197 -8.33 14.89 -24.37
CA LEU A 197 -9.45 14.80 -25.30
C LEU A 197 -10.44 15.97 -25.14
N PRO A 198 -10.61 16.85 -26.16
CA PRO A 198 -11.48 18.03 -26.07
C PRO A 198 -12.98 17.70 -26.02
N THR A 199 -13.75 18.51 -25.27
CA THR A 199 -15.21 18.41 -25.26
C THR A 199 -15.85 18.98 -26.53
N PRO A 200 -17.10 18.62 -26.89
CA PRO A 200 -17.76 19.15 -28.09
C PRO A 200 -17.92 20.68 -28.12
N ASP A 201 -18.03 21.32 -26.96
CA ASP A 201 -18.19 22.77 -26.78
C ASP A 201 -16.86 23.54 -26.67
N PHE A 202 -15.72 22.87 -26.85
CA PHE A 202 -14.37 23.39 -26.63
C PHE A 202 -14.11 24.76 -27.26
N PHE A 203 -14.32 24.91 -28.58
CA PHE A 203 -14.04 26.17 -29.27
C PHE A 203 -15.01 27.30 -28.88
N ASN A 204 -16.29 26.97 -28.67
CA ASN A 204 -17.30 27.94 -28.27
C ASN A 204 -16.99 28.54 -26.90
N VAL A 205 -16.55 27.71 -25.95
CA VAL A 205 -16.15 28.18 -24.62
C VAL A 205 -14.85 28.97 -24.69
N ILE A 206 -13.85 28.55 -25.47
CA ILE A 206 -12.59 29.31 -25.63
C ILE A 206 -12.84 30.70 -26.21
N ALA A 207 -13.64 30.81 -27.28
CA ALA A 207 -14.00 32.10 -27.86
C ALA A 207 -14.69 33.01 -26.83
N HIS A 208 -15.58 32.43 -26.02
CA HIS A 208 -16.24 33.16 -24.93
C HIS A 208 -15.27 33.55 -23.80
N LEU A 209 -14.29 32.72 -23.45
CA LEU A 209 -13.28 33.05 -22.43
C LEU A 209 -12.37 34.19 -22.90
N LEU A 210 -11.95 34.17 -24.16
CA LEU A 210 -11.10 35.18 -24.76
C LEU A 210 -11.80 36.54 -24.88
N SER A 211 -13.13 36.57 -25.06
CA SER A 211 -13.90 37.83 -25.13
C SER A 211 -14.04 38.54 -23.77
N ARG A 212 -13.89 37.84 -22.64
CA ARG A 212 -14.00 38.44 -21.30
C ARG A 212 -12.76 39.27 -20.95
N ARG A 213 -12.93 40.36 -20.19
CA ARG A 213 -11.84 41.29 -19.81
C ARG A 213 -10.64 40.66 -19.09
N PHE A 214 -10.85 39.56 -18.36
CA PHE A 214 -9.78 38.91 -17.60
C PHE A 214 -8.68 38.32 -18.50
N SER A 215 -9.02 37.89 -19.72
CA SER A 215 -8.10 37.22 -20.66
C SER A 215 -6.90 38.09 -21.02
N ARG A 216 -7.10 39.41 -21.14
CA ARG A 216 -6.07 40.38 -21.55
C ARG A 216 -4.90 40.51 -20.56
N HIS A 217 -5.13 40.20 -19.27
CA HIS A 217 -4.14 40.35 -18.20
C HIS A 217 -3.81 39.01 -17.54
N THR A 218 -3.96 37.91 -18.28
CA THR A 218 -3.74 36.55 -17.79
C THR A 218 -2.55 35.92 -18.51
N LEU A 219 -1.61 35.37 -17.75
CA LEU A 219 -0.44 34.66 -18.26
C LEU A 219 -0.83 33.31 -18.89
N TYR A 220 -1.71 32.56 -18.22
CA TYR A 220 -2.26 31.32 -18.75
C TYR A 220 -3.61 30.98 -18.10
N VAL A 221 -4.42 30.21 -18.83
CA VAL A 221 -5.69 29.65 -18.38
C VAL A 221 -5.62 28.12 -18.45
N LYS A 222 -5.72 27.44 -17.31
CA LYS A 222 -5.81 25.99 -17.24
C LYS A 222 -7.19 25.54 -17.72
N LEU A 223 -7.22 24.65 -18.69
CA LEU A 223 -8.46 24.09 -19.25
C LEU A 223 -8.84 22.74 -18.61
N TYR A 224 -7.98 22.25 -17.71
CA TYR A 224 -8.16 21.01 -16.96
C TYR A 224 -7.66 21.16 -15.53
N HIS A 225 -8.43 20.62 -14.59
CA HIS A 225 -8.01 20.41 -13.21
C HIS A 225 -8.57 19.07 -12.70
N PRO A 226 -7.80 18.23 -11.98
CA PRO A 226 -8.28 16.93 -11.54
C PRO A 226 -9.55 17.02 -10.67
N GLU A 227 -10.58 16.27 -11.04
CA GLU A 227 -11.90 16.27 -10.38
C GLU A 227 -11.80 15.94 -8.88
N ARG A 228 -10.88 15.05 -8.49
CA ARG A 228 -10.63 14.71 -7.08
C ARG A 228 -10.20 15.91 -6.22
N LEU A 229 -9.60 16.94 -6.83
CA LEU A 229 -9.12 18.16 -6.15
C LEU A 229 -10.15 19.31 -6.23
N GLN A 230 -11.27 19.12 -6.92
CA GLN A 230 -12.31 20.12 -7.10
C GLN A 230 -13.35 20.15 -5.98
N ARG A 231 -13.14 19.48 -4.84
CA ARG A 231 -14.08 19.44 -3.69
C ARG A 231 -14.22 20.81 -2.99
N TYR A 232 -15.34 21.04 -2.30
CA TYR A 232 -15.55 22.28 -1.53
C TYR A 232 -14.66 22.35 -0.28
N TRP A 233 -14.32 21.20 0.29
CA TRP A 233 -13.45 21.13 1.47
C TRP A 233 -11.99 21.54 1.22
N ASN A 234 -11.56 21.60 -0.04
CA ASN A 234 -10.26 22.21 -0.38
C ASN A 234 -10.39 23.73 -0.21
N LEU A 235 -9.73 24.26 0.83
CA LEU A 235 -9.87 25.60 1.44
C LEU A 235 -9.48 26.78 0.52
N GLU A 236 -10.08 26.86 -0.65
CA GLU A 236 -10.04 28.01 -1.54
C GLU A 236 -11.20 28.96 -1.19
N PRO A 237 -10.96 30.25 -0.90
CA PRO A 237 -11.99 31.17 -0.41
C PRO A 237 -13.24 31.25 -1.29
N TYR A 238 -13.07 31.21 -2.62
CA TYR A 238 -14.17 31.29 -3.58
C TYR A 238 -15.07 30.05 -3.56
N ARG A 239 -14.50 28.86 -3.28
CA ARG A 239 -15.28 27.61 -3.20
C ARG A 239 -16.17 27.60 -1.95
N LEU A 240 -15.69 28.15 -0.84
CA LEU A 240 -16.49 28.29 0.38
C LEU A 240 -17.68 29.23 0.17
N LEU A 241 -17.47 30.36 -0.52
CA LEU A 241 -18.55 31.29 -0.87
C LEU A 241 -19.59 30.64 -1.79
N GLU A 242 -19.13 29.89 -2.80
CA GLU A 242 -20.01 29.10 -3.68
C GLU A 242 -20.82 28.07 -2.86
N TRP A 243 -20.18 27.37 -1.92
CA TRP A 243 -20.80 26.33 -1.11
C TRP A 243 -21.89 26.87 -0.20
N VAL A 244 -21.57 27.95 0.53
CA VAL A 244 -22.51 28.64 1.42
C VAL A 244 -23.64 29.28 0.60
N GLY A 245 -23.31 29.91 -0.54
CA GLY A 245 -24.28 30.50 -1.46
C GLY A 245 -25.27 29.47 -2.01
N LEU A 246 -24.77 28.33 -2.47
CA LEU A 246 -25.59 27.21 -2.92
C LEU A 246 -26.53 26.72 -1.81
N GLY A 247 -26.00 26.53 -0.60
CA GLY A 247 -26.80 26.10 0.56
C GLY A 247 -27.89 27.11 0.93
N LEU A 248 -27.58 28.41 0.91
CA LEU A 248 -28.54 29.48 1.20
C LEU A 248 -29.65 29.58 0.14
N VAL A 249 -29.30 29.54 -1.15
CA VAL A 249 -30.28 29.63 -2.24
C VAL A 249 -31.21 28.41 -2.22
N LEU A 250 -30.67 27.20 -2.05
CA LEU A 250 -31.50 25.99 -1.99
C LEU A 250 -32.38 25.96 -0.73
N ALA A 251 -31.85 26.40 0.42
CA ALA A 251 -32.61 26.48 1.67
C ALA A 251 -33.76 27.50 1.58
N THR A 252 -33.50 28.70 1.05
CA THR A 252 -34.52 29.74 0.87
C THR A 252 -35.58 29.33 -0.13
N ALA A 253 -35.19 28.72 -1.26
CA ALA A 253 -36.11 28.18 -2.25
C ALA A 253 -37.02 27.13 -1.61
N LEU A 254 -36.46 26.12 -0.92
CA LEU A 254 -37.21 25.06 -0.27
C LEU A 254 -38.23 25.59 0.75
N LEU A 255 -37.84 26.55 1.58
CA LEU A 255 -38.70 27.14 2.62
C LEU A 255 -39.77 28.11 2.07
N ARG A 256 -39.68 28.50 0.80
CA ARG A 256 -40.63 29.39 0.12
C ARG A 256 -41.64 28.65 -0.76
N VAL A 257 -41.45 27.36 -1.06
CA VAL A 257 -42.37 26.59 -1.91
C VAL A 257 -43.68 26.30 -1.16
N PRO A 258 -44.83 26.88 -1.57
CA PRO A 258 -46.11 26.71 -0.88
C PRO A 258 -46.71 25.30 -1.00
N SER A 259 -46.27 24.51 -1.99
CA SER A 259 -46.79 23.16 -2.27
C SER A 259 -46.16 22.06 -1.40
N TRP A 260 -45.10 22.37 -0.64
CA TRP A 260 -44.42 21.44 0.28
C TRP A 260 -45.00 21.45 1.70
N SER A 261 -46.13 22.14 1.92
CA SER A 261 -46.86 22.11 3.17
C SER A 261 -48.11 21.20 3.10
N PRO A 262 -47.97 19.86 3.05
CA PRO A 262 -49.01 19.03 3.64
C PRO A 262 -49.01 19.27 5.15
N ARG A 263 -50.10 18.92 5.84
CA ARG A 263 -50.28 18.95 7.32
C ARG A 263 -49.21 18.16 8.12
N TRP A 264 -48.14 17.71 7.48
CA TRP A 264 -47.13 16.76 7.93
C TRP A 264 -45.73 17.39 8.06
N PHE A 265 -45.46 18.55 7.47
CA PHE A 265 -44.15 19.22 7.52
C PHE A 265 -44.23 20.50 8.36
N SER A 266 -43.47 20.56 9.46
CA SER A 266 -43.54 21.65 10.44
C SER A 266 -42.50 22.77 10.21
N PHE A 267 -41.81 22.78 9.07
CA PHE A 267 -40.74 23.75 8.79
C PHE A 267 -41.33 25.07 8.28
N THR A 268 -40.96 26.16 8.96
CA THR A 268 -41.33 27.54 8.61
C THR A 268 -40.09 28.35 8.24
N LEU A 269 -40.28 29.51 7.60
CA LEU A 269 -39.19 30.45 7.29
C LEU A 269 -38.68 31.14 8.58
N SER A 270 -37.93 30.40 9.40
CA SER A 270 -37.24 30.87 10.60
C SER A 270 -35.73 30.81 10.39
N TRP A 271 -34.97 31.63 11.13
CA TRP A 271 -33.50 31.61 11.08
C TRP A 271 -32.91 30.22 11.41
N ALA A 272 -33.53 29.49 12.33
CA ALA A 272 -33.08 28.15 12.72
C ALA A 272 -33.30 27.12 11.60
N HIS A 273 -34.46 27.14 10.93
CA HIS A 273 -34.74 26.24 9.80
C HIS A 273 -33.88 26.60 8.58
N LEU A 274 -33.68 27.89 8.33
CA LEU A 274 -32.81 28.36 7.25
C LEU A 274 -31.37 27.86 7.46
N LEU A 275 -30.81 28.07 8.66
CA LEU A 275 -29.47 27.59 9.00
C LEU A 275 -29.35 26.06 8.86
N PHE A 276 -30.35 25.33 9.37
CA PHE A 276 -30.39 23.86 9.24
C PHE A 276 -30.37 23.42 7.78
N PHE A 277 -31.26 23.95 6.93
CA PHE A 277 -31.32 23.56 5.53
C PHE A 277 -30.10 24.03 4.73
N THR A 278 -29.50 25.17 5.08
CA THR A 278 -28.24 25.60 4.48
C THR A 278 -27.13 24.60 4.76
N LEU A 279 -26.94 24.19 6.01
CA LEU A 279 -25.95 23.17 6.38
C LEU A 279 -26.29 21.80 5.77
N TYR A 280 -27.57 21.45 5.69
CA TYR A 280 -28.05 20.22 5.06
C TYR A 280 -27.66 20.14 3.57
N PHE A 281 -27.96 21.19 2.79
CA PHE A 281 -27.61 21.22 1.36
C PHE A 281 -26.11 21.33 1.13
N MET A 282 -25.40 22.06 2.00
CA MET A 282 -23.94 22.08 2.00
C MET A 282 -23.37 20.67 2.17
N ALA A 283 -23.81 19.93 3.20
CA ALA A 283 -23.36 18.56 3.45
C ALA A 283 -23.71 17.62 2.28
N ALA A 284 -24.93 17.71 1.73
CA ALA A 284 -25.34 16.89 0.60
C ALA A 284 -24.49 17.14 -0.65
N ALA A 285 -24.19 18.40 -0.96
CA ALA A 285 -23.36 18.79 -2.11
C ALA A 285 -21.91 18.28 -2.00
N GLU A 286 -21.31 18.37 -0.81
CA GLU A 286 -19.95 17.86 -0.59
C GLU A 286 -19.90 16.33 -0.61
N LEU A 287 -20.90 15.65 -0.04
CA LEU A 287 -20.94 14.19 0.01
C LEU A 287 -21.15 13.54 -1.37
N LEU A 288 -21.96 14.14 -2.24
CA LEU A 288 -22.14 13.69 -3.62
C LEU A 288 -20.93 14.00 -4.50
N GLY A 289 -20.32 15.18 -4.32
CA GLY A 289 -19.16 15.64 -5.07
C GLY A 289 -19.47 16.89 -5.91
N ARG A 290 -18.61 17.92 -5.79
CA ARG A 290 -18.76 19.20 -6.49
C ARG A 290 -18.67 19.10 -8.01
N HIS A 291 -17.85 18.20 -8.55
CA HIS A 291 -17.64 18.07 -10.00
C HIS A 291 -18.94 17.71 -10.74
N TYR A 292 -19.82 16.91 -10.13
CA TYR A 292 -21.15 16.63 -10.70
C TYR A 292 -22.06 17.87 -10.77
N LEU A 293 -21.93 18.80 -9.82
CA LEU A 293 -22.67 20.07 -9.85
C LEU A 293 -22.09 21.01 -10.92
N LEU A 294 -20.77 20.97 -11.15
CA LEU A 294 -20.10 21.77 -12.17
C LEU A 294 -20.55 21.39 -13.59
N GLU A 295 -20.90 20.13 -13.84
CA GLU A 295 -21.44 19.69 -15.13
C GLU A 295 -22.71 20.46 -15.54
N GLY A 296 -23.52 20.91 -14.57
CA GLY A 296 -24.67 21.78 -14.85
C GLY A 296 -24.30 23.12 -15.49
N ARG A 297 -23.05 23.58 -15.36
CA ARG A 297 -22.56 24.82 -16.00
C ARG A 297 -22.32 24.66 -17.51
N ARG A 298 -22.30 23.43 -18.04
CA ARG A 298 -22.15 23.22 -19.50
C ARG A 298 -23.36 23.67 -20.30
N LEU A 299 -24.50 23.96 -19.65
CA LEU A 299 -25.71 24.47 -20.30
C LEU A 299 -25.47 25.77 -21.09
N SER A 300 -24.51 26.61 -20.67
CA SER A 300 -24.15 27.83 -21.40
C SER A 300 -22.68 28.19 -21.18
N PRO A 301 -21.94 28.64 -22.22
CA PRO A 301 -20.58 29.15 -22.09
C PRO A 301 -20.42 30.30 -21.07
N GLN A 302 -21.51 30.99 -20.72
CA GLN A 302 -21.52 32.05 -19.71
C GLN A 302 -21.40 31.51 -18.29
N LEU A 303 -21.92 30.31 -18.03
CA LEU A 303 -21.95 29.69 -16.70
C LEU A 303 -20.61 29.08 -16.29
N TYR A 304 -19.66 28.93 -17.22
CA TYR A 304 -18.29 28.52 -16.92
C TYR A 304 -17.63 29.50 -15.96
N ALA A 305 -17.18 28.96 -14.83
CA ALA A 305 -16.49 29.71 -13.81
C ALA A 305 -15.00 29.81 -14.13
N VAL A 306 -14.45 30.98 -13.80
CA VAL A 306 -13.03 31.29 -13.94
C VAL A 306 -12.51 31.57 -12.55
N SER A 307 -11.64 30.68 -12.07
CA SER A 307 -11.06 30.72 -10.73
C SER A 307 -9.55 30.94 -10.83
N PRO A 308 -8.86 31.38 -9.77
CA PRO A 308 -7.39 31.39 -9.76
C PRO A 308 -6.81 29.99 -10.01
N ALA A 309 -5.74 29.90 -10.80
CA ALA A 309 -5.09 28.62 -11.09
C ALA A 309 -4.46 28.00 -9.84
N THR A 310 -4.39 26.67 -9.79
CA THR A 310 -3.73 25.89 -8.72
C THR A 310 -2.41 25.25 -9.18
N GLU A 311 -1.63 24.66 -8.26
CA GLU A 311 -0.35 24.00 -8.54
C GLU A 311 -0.43 22.91 -9.62
N CYS A 312 -1.31 21.90 -9.45
CA CYS A 312 -1.21 20.74 -10.34
C CYS A 312 -1.71 20.95 -11.77
N CYS A 313 -0.94 20.32 -12.66
CA CYS A 313 -1.32 19.71 -13.92
C CYS A 313 -1.48 20.69 -15.10
N THR A 314 -1.01 20.26 -16.28
CA THR A 314 -0.94 21.07 -17.52
C THR A 314 -1.36 20.33 -18.81
N PRO A 315 -2.29 19.35 -18.80
CA PRO A 315 -2.62 18.63 -20.03
C PRO A 315 -3.30 19.50 -21.09
N ALA A 316 -3.91 20.61 -20.68
CA ALA A 316 -4.48 21.60 -21.59
C ALA A 316 -4.35 23.02 -21.02
N MET A 317 -3.68 23.88 -21.78
CA MET A 317 -3.32 25.25 -21.37
C MET A 317 -3.64 26.26 -22.48
N LEU A 318 -4.34 27.34 -22.14
CA LEU A 318 -4.61 28.47 -23.03
C LEU A 318 -3.69 29.65 -22.65
N PHE A 319 -3.04 30.23 -23.65
CA PHE A 319 -2.15 31.38 -23.58
C PHE A 319 -2.73 32.54 -24.42
N PRO A 320 -3.36 33.54 -23.76
CA PRO A 320 -3.92 34.72 -24.46
C PRO A 320 -2.82 35.68 -24.92
N GLY A 321 -2.91 36.22 -26.13
CA GLY A 321 -1.93 37.18 -26.64
C GLY A 321 -0.50 36.61 -26.73
N ASN A 322 0.49 37.46 -26.43
CA ASN A 322 1.92 37.10 -26.43
C ASN A 322 2.36 36.39 -25.13
N SER A 323 1.42 35.88 -24.33
CA SER A 323 1.76 35.23 -23.05
C SER A 323 2.50 33.90 -23.22
N SER A 324 2.31 33.20 -24.34
CA SER A 324 3.00 31.95 -24.66
C SER A 324 4.52 32.11 -24.69
N LEU A 325 5.03 33.19 -25.30
CA LEU A 325 6.46 33.48 -25.35
C LEU A 325 7.03 33.84 -23.99
N ARG A 326 6.31 34.66 -23.21
CA ARG A 326 6.72 35.01 -21.83
C ARG A 326 6.82 33.77 -20.95
N VAL A 327 5.84 32.86 -21.07
CA VAL A 327 5.86 31.58 -20.37
C VAL A 327 7.06 30.72 -20.80
N ALA A 328 7.35 30.67 -22.10
CA ALA A 328 8.52 29.95 -22.61
C ALA A 328 9.84 30.50 -22.04
N GLU A 329 10.00 31.82 -21.96
CA GLU A 329 11.16 32.48 -21.34
C GLU A 329 11.30 32.13 -19.85
N TYR A 330 10.20 32.17 -19.09
CA TYR A 330 10.25 31.84 -17.66
C TYR A 330 10.56 30.36 -17.39
N LEU A 331 10.05 29.46 -18.23
CA LEU A 331 10.34 28.03 -18.12
C LEU A 331 11.79 27.73 -18.47
N ASP A 332 12.38 28.41 -19.45
CA ASP A 332 13.80 28.25 -19.77
C ASP A 332 14.73 28.73 -18.65
N ALA A 333 14.35 29.78 -17.94
CA ALA A 333 15.10 30.28 -16.78
C ALA A 333 15.11 29.31 -15.58
N SER A 334 14.28 28.27 -15.58
CA SER A 334 14.11 27.33 -14.46
C SER A 334 14.50 25.91 -14.84
N PHE A 335 15.25 25.21 -13.98
CA PHE A 335 15.54 23.79 -14.15
C PHE A 335 14.53 22.91 -13.39
N CYS A 336 13.91 21.96 -14.09
CA CYS A 336 12.90 21.05 -13.54
C CYS A 336 13.53 19.77 -12.96
N THR A 337 13.03 19.34 -11.81
CA THR A 337 13.45 18.11 -11.11
C THR A 337 12.25 17.46 -10.43
N LYS A 338 12.43 16.27 -9.84
CA LYS A 338 11.36 15.59 -9.11
C LYS A 338 10.84 16.46 -7.96
N GLY A 339 9.54 16.78 -7.96
CA GLY A 339 8.90 17.69 -7.00
C GLY A 339 8.93 19.18 -7.41
N LYS A 340 9.60 19.52 -8.52
CA LYS A 340 9.58 20.84 -9.15
C LYS A 340 9.43 20.66 -10.66
N ALA A 341 8.27 20.15 -11.07
CA ALA A 341 7.92 19.95 -12.47
C ALA A 341 7.42 21.27 -13.11
N LYS A 342 7.19 21.25 -14.43
CA LYS A 342 6.80 22.45 -15.20
C LYS A 342 5.56 23.14 -14.63
N ASP A 343 4.59 22.39 -14.13
CA ASP A 343 3.36 22.90 -13.51
C ASP A 343 3.63 23.66 -12.20
N THR A 344 4.51 23.11 -11.37
CA THR A 344 4.96 23.72 -10.10
C THR A 344 5.74 24.99 -10.38
N VAL A 345 6.60 24.99 -11.41
CA VAL A 345 7.35 26.19 -11.84
C VAL A 345 6.39 27.28 -12.30
N LEU A 346 5.42 26.97 -13.17
CA LEU A 346 4.40 27.93 -13.61
C LEU A 346 3.61 28.54 -12.45
N TYR A 347 3.23 27.71 -11.47
CA TYR A 347 2.52 28.17 -10.30
C TYR A 347 3.37 29.07 -9.39
N GLN A 348 4.64 28.69 -9.17
CA GLN A 348 5.59 29.51 -8.40
C GLN A 348 5.79 30.87 -9.06
N LEU A 349 5.99 30.90 -10.38
CA LEU A 349 6.16 32.12 -11.17
C LEU A 349 4.98 33.08 -10.99
N MET A 350 3.74 32.57 -11.05
CA MET A 350 2.53 33.37 -10.82
C MET A 350 2.52 34.03 -9.43
N ARG A 351 3.03 33.35 -8.38
CA ARG A 351 3.06 33.91 -7.03
C ARG A 351 4.21 34.89 -6.80
N THR A 352 5.35 34.69 -7.48
CA THR A 352 6.55 35.50 -7.27
C THR A 352 6.57 36.78 -8.09
N LEU A 353 5.96 36.79 -9.27
CA LEU A 353 6.02 37.92 -10.20
C LEU A 353 4.83 38.88 -9.98
N PRO A 354 5.08 40.14 -9.60
CA PRO A 354 4.01 41.10 -9.39
C PRO A 354 3.32 41.45 -10.71
N GLY A 355 1.99 41.33 -10.74
CA GLY A 355 1.16 41.68 -11.90
C GLY A 355 0.79 40.51 -12.80
N GLU A 356 1.46 39.36 -12.70
CA GLU A 356 1.06 38.16 -13.44
C GLU A 356 -0.11 37.45 -12.74
N ARG A 357 -1.07 37.00 -13.54
CA ARG A 357 -2.24 36.26 -13.05
C ARG A 357 -2.45 35.01 -13.87
N ALA A 358 -2.86 33.94 -13.23
CA ALA A 358 -3.24 32.72 -13.91
C ALA A 358 -4.61 32.23 -13.42
N HIS A 359 -5.37 31.64 -14.33
CA HIS A 359 -6.73 31.20 -14.05
C HIS A 359 -6.93 29.73 -14.42
N SER A 360 -7.99 29.11 -13.90
CA SER A 360 -8.49 27.80 -14.27
C SER A 360 -9.97 27.89 -14.60
N VAL A 361 -10.41 27.09 -15.56
CA VAL A 361 -11.81 27.01 -16.00
C VAL A 361 -12.48 25.80 -15.37
N GLU A 362 -13.68 26.00 -14.83
CA GLU A 362 -14.49 24.95 -14.23
C GLU A 362 -15.94 25.02 -14.79
N PRO A 363 -16.47 23.94 -15.41
CA PRO A 363 -15.91 22.58 -15.53
C PRO A 363 -14.77 22.47 -16.56
N ASN A 364 -14.09 21.31 -16.55
CA ASN A 364 -12.97 21.02 -17.46
C ASN A 364 -13.42 21.01 -18.94
N LEU A 365 -12.61 21.57 -19.84
CA LEU A 365 -12.85 21.55 -21.29
C LEU A 365 -12.18 20.38 -22.02
N VAL A 366 -11.38 19.60 -21.30
CA VAL A 366 -10.79 18.36 -21.80
C VAL A 366 -11.00 17.24 -20.79
N THR A 367 -11.04 16.01 -21.28
CA THR A 367 -11.02 14.79 -20.48
C THR A 367 -9.65 14.15 -20.66
N HIS A 368 -8.98 13.82 -19.55
CA HIS A 368 -7.66 13.19 -19.60
C HIS A 368 -7.84 11.67 -19.78
N ILE A 369 -7.46 11.14 -20.95
CA ILE A 369 -7.67 9.74 -21.33
C ILE A 369 -6.43 8.85 -21.11
N GLY A 370 -5.31 9.43 -20.68
CA GLY A 370 -4.07 8.71 -20.39
C GLY A 370 -4.21 7.84 -19.14
N ALA A 371 -4.28 6.52 -19.34
CA ALA A 371 -4.43 5.56 -18.24
C ALA A 371 -3.09 4.95 -17.76
N PHE A 372 -2.10 4.91 -18.64
CA PHE A 372 -0.78 4.35 -18.37
C PHE A 372 0.24 5.48 -18.21
N SER A 373 0.67 5.72 -16.97
CA SER A 373 1.97 6.33 -16.70
C SER A 373 2.90 5.22 -16.21
N SER A 374 4.08 5.12 -16.82
CA SER A 374 5.12 4.16 -16.45
C SER A 374 5.52 4.27 -14.95
N ASP A 375 5.33 5.44 -14.36
CA ASP A 375 5.66 5.75 -12.96
C ASP A 375 4.72 5.10 -11.92
N LEU A 376 3.45 4.80 -12.28
CA LEU A 376 2.47 4.34 -11.29
C LEU A 376 2.71 2.89 -10.84
N ASN A 377 3.06 2.01 -11.78
CA ASN A 377 3.39 0.61 -11.47
C ASN A 377 4.69 0.49 -10.66
N LEU A 378 5.67 1.33 -10.98
CA LEU A 378 6.91 1.39 -10.22
C LEU A 378 6.66 1.92 -8.80
N ALA A 379 5.83 2.96 -8.65
CA ALA A 379 5.46 3.51 -7.35
C ALA A 379 4.72 2.49 -6.47
N SER A 380 3.79 1.70 -7.04
CA SER A 380 3.05 0.69 -6.29
C SER A 380 3.98 -0.42 -5.76
N VAL A 381 4.97 -0.83 -6.55
CA VAL A 381 6.01 -1.78 -6.13
C VAL A 381 6.82 -1.24 -4.95
N TYR A 382 7.31 0.01 -5.01
CA TYR A 382 8.08 0.58 -3.90
C TYR A 382 7.28 0.71 -2.60
N VAL A 383 5.99 1.06 -2.68
CA VAL A 383 5.11 1.11 -1.51
C VAL A 383 4.89 -0.29 -0.92
N SER A 384 4.66 -1.29 -1.78
CA SER A 384 4.53 -2.69 -1.37
C SER A 384 5.81 -3.20 -0.69
N ASP A 385 6.98 -2.88 -1.26
CA ASP A 385 8.26 -3.26 -0.68
C ASP A 385 8.50 -2.61 0.68
N ALA A 386 8.13 -1.34 0.86
CA ALA A 386 8.19 -0.68 2.15
C ALA A 386 7.28 -1.36 3.20
N GLN A 387 6.05 -1.71 2.82
CA GLN A 387 5.09 -2.39 3.71
C GLN A 387 5.60 -3.77 4.17
N TYR A 388 6.13 -4.56 3.24
CA TYR A 388 6.63 -5.91 3.53
C TYR A 388 8.12 -5.94 3.91
N ASN A 389 8.74 -4.76 4.09
CA ASN A 389 10.17 -4.60 4.36
C ASN A 389 11.05 -5.39 3.37
N ARG A 390 10.69 -5.43 2.09
CA ARG A 390 11.45 -6.12 1.04
C ARG A 390 12.59 -5.20 0.57
N ASN A 391 13.74 -5.79 0.28
CA ASN A 391 14.90 -5.07 -0.25
C ASN A 391 15.52 -5.90 -1.37
N ILE A 392 14.75 -6.05 -2.45
CA ILE A 392 15.15 -6.76 -3.65
C ILE A 392 15.50 -5.70 -4.69
N TYR A 393 16.69 -5.82 -5.28
CA TYR A 393 17.09 -4.93 -6.37
C TYR A 393 16.51 -5.43 -7.68
N PHE A 394 15.74 -4.60 -8.35
CA PHE A 394 15.24 -4.83 -9.70
C PHE A 394 15.47 -3.57 -10.54
N GLU A 395 15.60 -3.73 -11.85
CA GLU A 395 15.68 -2.59 -12.77
C GLU A 395 14.30 -1.95 -12.93
N PRO A 396 14.18 -0.61 -12.96
CA PRO A 396 12.91 0.09 -13.14
C PRO A 396 12.40 0.01 -14.60
N SER A 397 12.48 -1.16 -15.21
CA SER A 397 11.92 -1.46 -16.52
C SER A 397 10.53 -2.11 -16.38
N PRO A 398 9.58 -1.84 -17.29
CA PRO A 398 8.21 -2.33 -17.16
C PRO A 398 8.12 -3.86 -17.20
N GLN A 399 9.00 -4.52 -17.97
CA GLN A 399 9.07 -5.98 -18.03
C GLN A 399 9.58 -6.56 -16.71
N ALA A 400 10.64 -5.97 -16.12
CA ALA A 400 11.16 -6.40 -14.82
C ALA A 400 10.13 -6.19 -13.70
N VAL A 401 9.39 -5.07 -13.73
CA VAL A 401 8.31 -4.79 -12.76
C VAL A 401 7.19 -5.84 -12.84
N ARG A 402 6.75 -6.24 -14.05
CA ARG A 402 5.75 -7.31 -14.20
C ARG A 402 6.24 -8.65 -13.67
N LEU A 403 7.49 -9.03 -14.00
CA LEU A 403 8.11 -10.24 -13.49
C LEU A 403 8.28 -10.21 -11.96
N TYR A 404 8.60 -9.05 -11.40
CA TYR A 404 8.71 -8.81 -9.96
C TYR A 404 7.37 -8.95 -9.25
N LEU A 405 6.30 -8.39 -9.82
CA LEU A 405 4.94 -8.52 -9.29
C LEU A 405 4.48 -9.99 -9.32
N LEU A 406 4.75 -10.71 -10.40
CA LEU A 406 4.46 -12.14 -10.50
C LEU A 406 5.25 -12.95 -9.47
N TYR A 407 6.54 -12.63 -9.26
CA TYR A 407 7.40 -13.31 -8.28
C TYR A 407 6.87 -13.18 -6.85
N ASN A 408 6.34 -12.01 -6.52
CA ASN A 408 5.82 -11.67 -5.20
C ASN A 408 4.31 -11.92 -5.04
N HIS A 409 3.66 -12.47 -6.05
CA HIS A 409 2.28 -12.88 -5.95
C HIS A 409 2.14 -13.98 -4.88
N TRP A 410 1.00 -14.00 -4.17
CA TRP A 410 0.79 -14.90 -3.04
C TRP A 410 0.85 -16.38 -3.46
N LEU A 411 0.38 -16.71 -4.66
CA LEU A 411 0.31 -18.09 -5.15
C LEU A 411 1.69 -18.76 -5.29
N PRO A 412 2.68 -18.18 -6.03
CA PRO A 412 4.05 -18.73 -6.06
C PRO A 412 4.73 -18.84 -4.69
N GLN A 413 4.43 -17.93 -3.76
CA GLN A 413 4.98 -17.96 -2.41
C GLN A 413 4.42 -19.14 -1.60
N VAL A 414 3.10 -19.34 -1.61
CA VAL A 414 2.46 -20.47 -0.95
C VAL A 414 2.93 -21.79 -1.57
N LEU A 415 2.99 -21.85 -2.89
CA LEU A 415 3.45 -23.03 -3.62
C LEU A 415 4.89 -23.40 -3.21
N LEU A 416 5.80 -22.42 -3.14
CA LEU A 416 7.16 -22.64 -2.66
C LEU A 416 7.18 -23.29 -1.27
N TYR A 417 6.41 -22.76 -0.31
CA TYR A 417 6.36 -23.32 1.04
C TYR A 417 5.77 -24.72 1.10
N VAL A 418 4.73 -25.01 0.31
CA VAL A 418 4.14 -26.35 0.21
C VAL A 418 5.19 -27.35 -0.27
N PHE A 419 5.95 -27.02 -1.32
CA PHE A 419 7.01 -27.91 -1.82
C PHE A 419 8.20 -28.04 -0.86
N ILE A 420 8.53 -27.01 -0.08
CA ILE A 420 9.55 -27.13 0.99
C ILE A 420 9.08 -28.10 2.07
N VAL A 421 7.83 -27.99 2.52
CA VAL A 421 7.27 -28.91 3.53
C VAL A 421 7.22 -30.33 2.98
N LEU A 422 6.82 -30.49 1.72
CA LEU A 422 6.80 -31.78 1.03
C LEU A 422 8.20 -32.41 1.01
N ASP A 423 9.23 -31.65 0.57
CA ASP A 423 10.63 -32.11 0.51
C ASP A 423 11.19 -32.53 1.88
N LEU A 424 10.87 -31.78 2.94
CA LEU A 424 11.26 -32.13 4.31
C LEU A 424 10.49 -33.34 4.85
N SER A 425 9.21 -33.50 4.49
CA SER A 425 8.37 -34.61 4.94
C SER A 425 8.76 -35.95 4.32
N LEU A 426 9.47 -35.95 3.18
CA LEU A 426 9.98 -37.17 2.56
C LEU A 426 10.87 -38.00 3.50
N ALA A 427 11.52 -37.36 4.48
CA ALA A 427 12.30 -38.05 5.51
C ALA A 427 11.49 -39.08 6.33
N ILE A 428 10.16 -38.94 6.42
CA ILE A 428 9.27 -39.88 7.12
C ILE A 428 9.08 -41.18 6.32
N PHE A 429 9.16 -41.10 5.00
CA PHE A 429 8.89 -42.19 4.06
C PHE A 429 10.14 -42.88 3.52
N GLU A 430 11.29 -42.22 3.66
CA GLU A 430 12.60 -42.70 3.24
C GLU A 430 13.28 -43.53 4.35
N GLU A 431 14.06 -44.55 3.98
CA GLU A 431 14.77 -45.42 4.94
C GLU A 431 15.70 -44.62 5.89
N PRO A 432 15.63 -44.79 7.24
CA PRO A 432 14.70 -45.65 8.00
C PRO A 432 13.28 -45.05 8.08
N ALA A 433 12.34 -45.64 7.35
CA ALA A 433 11.01 -45.08 7.16
C ALA A 433 10.09 -45.45 8.33
N VAL A 434 9.27 -44.49 8.75
CA VAL A 434 8.12 -44.76 9.64
C VAL A 434 7.01 -45.44 8.84
N PHE A 435 6.77 -44.93 7.62
CA PHE A 435 5.82 -45.49 6.66
C PHE A 435 6.54 -45.83 5.35
N PRO A 436 6.73 -47.11 5.02
CA PRO A 436 7.55 -47.49 3.88
C PRO A 436 6.85 -47.16 2.56
N LEU A 437 7.48 -46.29 1.76
CA LEU A 437 7.12 -46.07 0.35
C LEU A 437 8.20 -46.64 -0.57
N PRO A 438 7.83 -47.06 -1.80
CA PRO A 438 8.81 -47.52 -2.76
C PRO A 438 9.75 -46.39 -3.16
N ALA A 439 11.05 -46.70 -3.28
CA ALA A 439 12.09 -45.70 -3.49
C ALA A 439 11.86 -44.84 -4.74
N TRP A 440 11.33 -45.42 -5.82
CA TRP A 440 11.03 -44.67 -7.05
C TRP A 440 9.99 -43.56 -6.83
N ALA A 441 9.01 -43.77 -5.93
CA ALA A 441 8.00 -42.77 -5.61
C ALA A 441 8.60 -41.59 -4.84
N THR A 442 9.42 -41.87 -3.82
CA THR A 442 10.14 -40.84 -3.06
C THR A 442 11.09 -40.03 -3.94
N MET A 443 11.79 -40.70 -4.88
CA MET A 443 12.67 -40.04 -5.86
C MET A 443 11.93 -39.15 -6.84
N LEU A 444 10.73 -39.56 -7.28
CA LEU A 444 9.93 -38.78 -8.21
C LEU A 444 9.38 -37.51 -7.55
N VAL A 445 8.94 -37.60 -6.28
CA VAL A 445 8.49 -36.44 -5.51
C VAL A 445 9.66 -35.49 -5.22
N GLU A 446 10.83 -36.01 -4.86
CA GLU A 446 12.05 -35.21 -4.67
C GLU A 446 12.45 -34.47 -5.96
N LEU A 447 12.44 -35.16 -7.11
CA LEU A 447 12.74 -34.56 -8.41
C LEU A 447 11.76 -33.42 -8.74
N LEU A 448 10.46 -33.61 -8.46
CA LEU A 448 9.45 -32.57 -8.63
C LEU A 448 9.73 -31.34 -7.74
N CYS A 449 10.12 -31.55 -6.49
CA CYS A 449 10.49 -30.47 -5.57
C CYS A 449 11.71 -29.69 -6.10
N LEU A 450 12.77 -30.39 -6.54
CA LEU A 450 13.97 -29.78 -7.11
C LEU A 450 13.67 -28.99 -8.39
N LEU A 451 12.73 -29.46 -9.22
CA LEU A 451 12.26 -28.73 -10.40
C LEU A 451 11.59 -27.41 -10.01
N VAL A 452 10.69 -27.42 -9.02
CA VAL A 452 10.02 -26.21 -8.54
C VAL A 452 11.02 -25.20 -7.96
N PHE A 453 12.02 -25.67 -7.18
CA PHE A 453 13.08 -24.80 -6.66
C PHE A 453 13.94 -24.19 -7.78
N SER A 454 14.24 -24.98 -8.81
CA SER A 454 14.98 -24.50 -9.99
C SER A 454 14.18 -23.44 -10.77
N LEU A 455 12.89 -23.67 -11.00
CA LEU A 455 12.00 -22.69 -11.65
C LEU A 455 11.90 -21.39 -10.84
N ARG A 456 11.77 -21.49 -9.51
CA ARG A 456 11.74 -20.33 -8.61
C ARG A 456 13.05 -19.54 -8.68
N LEU A 457 14.18 -20.23 -8.72
CA LEU A 457 15.50 -19.60 -8.82
C LEU A 457 15.70 -18.91 -10.17
N VAL A 458 15.30 -19.54 -11.27
CA VAL A 458 15.35 -18.95 -12.62
C VAL A 458 14.46 -17.70 -12.70
N HIS A 459 13.24 -17.74 -12.14
CA HIS A 459 12.37 -16.56 -12.07
C HIS A 459 13.04 -15.42 -11.29
N TYR A 460 13.68 -15.72 -10.15
CA TYR A 460 14.43 -14.72 -9.40
C TYR A 460 15.63 -14.15 -10.17
N ALA A 461 16.37 -15.00 -10.90
CA ALA A 461 17.50 -14.59 -11.75
C ALA A 461 17.09 -13.68 -12.91
N ARG A 462 15.84 -13.78 -13.39
CA ARG A 462 15.28 -12.88 -14.42
C ARG A 462 14.84 -11.53 -13.86
N VAL A 463 14.59 -11.44 -12.56
CA VAL A 463 14.13 -10.22 -11.88
C VAL A 463 15.29 -9.34 -11.41
N VAL A 464 16.38 -9.96 -10.97
CA VAL A 464 17.56 -9.27 -10.41
C VAL A 464 18.67 -9.14 -11.46
N PRO A 465 19.39 -8.01 -11.53
CA PRO A 465 20.55 -7.89 -12.42
C PRO A 465 21.59 -9.00 -12.19
N PRO A 466 22.21 -9.53 -13.26
CA PRO A 466 23.10 -10.69 -13.17
C PRO A 466 24.28 -10.45 -12.22
N ASP A 467 24.86 -9.25 -12.22
CA ASP A 467 25.99 -8.90 -11.36
C ASP A 467 25.67 -9.00 -9.86
N LYS A 468 24.42 -8.72 -9.48
CA LYS A 468 23.96 -8.82 -8.10
C LYS A 468 23.52 -10.23 -7.77
N PHE A 469 22.92 -10.94 -8.73
CA PHE A 469 22.45 -12.31 -8.53
C PHE A 469 23.61 -13.26 -8.19
N TRP A 470 24.71 -13.21 -8.95
CA TRP A 470 25.88 -14.09 -8.77
C TRP A 470 26.76 -13.70 -7.58
N LYS A 471 26.62 -12.48 -7.04
CA LYS A 471 27.31 -12.05 -5.81
C LYS A 471 26.58 -12.45 -4.53
N ASP A 472 25.29 -12.81 -4.59
CA ASP A 472 24.54 -13.18 -3.38
C ASP A 472 24.87 -14.63 -2.97
N PRO A 473 25.55 -14.86 -1.81
CA PRO A 473 25.94 -16.20 -1.37
C PRO A 473 24.74 -17.13 -1.13
N LYS A 474 23.54 -16.58 -0.93
CA LYS A 474 22.31 -17.35 -0.73
C LYS A 474 21.90 -18.08 -2.00
N ASN A 475 21.98 -17.39 -3.13
CA ASN A 475 21.64 -17.97 -4.44
C ASN A 475 22.64 -19.08 -4.79
N ILE A 476 23.93 -18.83 -4.54
CA ILE A 476 24.99 -19.83 -4.75
C ILE A 476 24.75 -21.07 -3.88
N CYS A 477 24.37 -20.88 -2.61
CA CYS A 477 24.07 -22.00 -1.72
C CYS A 477 22.88 -22.83 -2.22
N ILE A 478 21.79 -22.19 -2.67
CA ILE A 478 20.64 -22.90 -3.25
C ILE A 478 21.04 -23.68 -4.50
N ILE A 479 21.81 -23.07 -5.41
CA ILE A 479 22.32 -23.73 -6.62
C ILE A 479 23.12 -24.98 -6.21
N ALA A 480 24.08 -24.83 -5.30
CA ALA A 480 24.93 -25.92 -4.85
C ALA A 480 24.12 -27.07 -4.24
N VAL A 481 23.13 -26.77 -3.38
CA VAL A 481 22.28 -27.79 -2.75
C VAL A 481 21.46 -28.54 -3.80
N VAL A 482 20.81 -27.82 -4.74
CA VAL A 482 20.00 -28.44 -5.80
C VAL A 482 20.87 -29.33 -6.70
N THR A 483 22.06 -28.88 -7.08
CA THR A 483 22.97 -29.67 -7.92
C THR A 483 23.50 -30.90 -7.21
N LEU A 484 23.89 -30.77 -5.93
CA LEU A 484 24.41 -31.90 -5.14
C LEU A 484 23.31 -32.94 -4.87
N ALA A 485 22.08 -32.50 -4.59
CA ALA A 485 20.93 -33.39 -4.42
C ALA A 485 20.62 -34.17 -5.70
N LEU A 486 20.66 -33.51 -6.86
CA LEU A 486 20.43 -34.16 -8.15
C LEU A 486 21.51 -35.20 -8.48
N LEU A 487 22.79 -34.89 -8.21
CA LEU A 487 23.89 -35.84 -8.39
C LEU A 487 23.77 -37.04 -7.44
N ASP A 488 23.49 -36.80 -6.16
CA ASP A 488 23.29 -37.87 -5.16
C ASP A 488 22.11 -38.78 -5.54
N MET A 489 21.01 -38.21 -6.05
CA MET A 489 19.85 -38.97 -6.51
C MET A 489 20.20 -39.90 -7.69
N ILE A 490 20.96 -39.41 -8.68
CA ILE A 490 21.39 -40.19 -9.84
C ILE A 490 22.31 -41.33 -9.40
N ILE A 491 23.31 -41.04 -8.56
CA ILE A 491 24.26 -42.03 -8.05
C ILE A 491 23.53 -43.11 -7.23
N TYR A 492 22.63 -42.70 -6.33
CA TYR A 492 21.83 -43.62 -5.53
C TYR A 492 20.94 -44.52 -6.41
N GLY A 493 20.29 -43.96 -7.43
CA GLY A 493 19.47 -44.72 -8.37
C GLY A 493 20.28 -45.77 -9.14
N ALA A 494 21.46 -45.41 -9.61
CA ALA A 494 22.37 -46.33 -10.31
C ALA A 494 22.88 -47.46 -9.39
N LEU A 495 23.32 -47.13 -8.17
CA LEU A 495 23.82 -48.11 -7.21
C LEU A 495 22.72 -49.09 -6.75
N LYS A 496 21.49 -48.59 -6.55
CA LYS A 496 20.34 -49.42 -6.18
C LYS A 496 19.92 -50.37 -7.31
N ALA A 497 20.04 -49.92 -8.57
CA ALA A 497 19.83 -50.78 -9.74
C ALA A 497 20.90 -51.88 -9.85
N SER A 498 22.13 -51.61 -9.43
CA SER A 498 23.24 -52.56 -9.40
C SER A 498 23.34 -53.38 -8.09
N SER A 499 22.34 -53.31 -7.21
CA SER A 499 22.27 -54.07 -5.93
C SER A 499 23.41 -53.82 -4.93
N PHE A 500 24.09 -52.67 -4.99
CA PHE A 500 25.10 -52.27 -4.00
C PHE A 500 24.48 -51.47 -2.83
N HIS A 501 25.13 -51.51 -1.66
CA HIS A 501 24.75 -50.66 -0.53
C HIS A 501 25.00 -49.19 -0.88
N ALA A 502 23.96 -48.35 -0.76
CA ALA A 502 24.03 -46.92 -1.03
C ALA A 502 23.47 -46.11 0.15
N VAL A 503 24.07 -44.94 0.42
CA VAL A 503 23.64 -44.03 1.49
C VAL A 503 23.39 -42.66 0.88
N ARG A 504 22.25 -42.05 1.20
CA ARG A 504 21.86 -40.70 0.73
C ARG A 504 22.32 -39.64 1.72
N TRP A 505 23.36 -38.89 1.38
CA TRP A 505 23.92 -37.84 2.23
C TRP A 505 23.31 -36.46 1.95
N SER A 506 22.72 -36.25 0.77
CA SER A 506 22.10 -34.96 0.37
C SER A 506 20.93 -34.54 1.25
N ARG A 507 20.26 -35.48 1.94
CA ARG A 507 19.11 -35.26 2.84
C ARG A 507 19.38 -34.20 3.92
N VAL A 508 20.60 -34.17 4.45
CA VAL A 508 21.01 -33.23 5.52
C VAL A 508 21.04 -31.77 5.02
N LEU A 509 21.12 -31.57 3.71
CA LEU A 509 21.15 -30.25 3.09
C LEU A 509 19.76 -29.64 2.85
N ARG A 510 18.68 -30.43 2.86
CA ARG A 510 17.30 -29.96 2.58
C ARG A 510 16.86 -28.76 3.45
N PRO A 511 17.14 -28.72 4.78
CA PRO A 511 16.82 -27.55 5.60
C PRO A 511 17.47 -26.23 5.14
N LEU A 512 18.59 -26.29 4.41
CA LEU A 512 19.23 -25.09 3.86
C LEU A 512 18.36 -24.40 2.80
N LEU A 513 17.50 -25.13 2.09
CA LEU A 513 16.56 -24.57 1.13
C LEU A 513 15.56 -23.64 1.84
N LEU A 514 15.02 -24.06 2.99
CA LEU A 514 14.13 -23.22 3.83
C LEU A 514 14.84 -21.97 4.39
N VAL A 515 16.11 -22.10 4.77
CA VAL A 515 16.88 -20.98 5.34
C VAL A 515 17.25 -19.95 4.28
N ASN A 516 17.63 -20.39 3.07
CA ASN A 516 18.20 -19.52 2.05
C ASN A 516 17.19 -18.90 1.09
N VAL A 517 15.94 -19.40 1.02
CA VAL A 517 14.86 -18.74 0.23
C VAL A 517 14.65 -17.30 0.64
N THR A 518 14.25 -16.43 -0.29
CA THR A 518 14.19 -14.98 -0.06
C THR A 518 13.30 -14.61 1.13
N GLU A 519 12.22 -15.36 1.33
CA GLU A 519 11.17 -15.22 2.33
C GLU A 519 11.61 -15.67 3.74
N GLY A 520 12.61 -16.55 3.86
CA GLY A 520 13.15 -17.10 5.11
C GLY A 520 13.96 -16.11 5.97
N ARG A 521 13.71 -14.81 5.85
CA ARG A 521 14.52 -13.75 6.46
C ARG A 521 14.56 -13.81 7.98
N GLN A 522 13.42 -14.10 8.63
CA GLN A 522 13.35 -14.18 10.09
C GLN A 522 14.25 -15.30 10.62
N LEU A 523 14.21 -16.46 9.97
CA LEU A 523 15.06 -17.60 10.30
C LEU A 523 16.55 -17.26 10.17
N ARG A 524 16.94 -16.58 9.08
CA ARG A 524 18.33 -16.11 8.91
C ARG A 524 18.78 -15.10 9.96
N ARG A 525 17.88 -14.25 10.48
CA ARG A 525 18.21 -13.32 11.57
C ARG A 525 18.49 -14.09 12.86
N ALA A 526 17.69 -15.10 13.17
CA ALA A 526 17.92 -15.97 14.32
C ALA A 526 19.27 -16.70 14.23
N PHE A 527 19.57 -17.33 13.08
CA PHE A 527 20.87 -17.98 12.86
C PHE A 527 22.06 -17.02 12.97
N ARG A 528 21.92 -15.79 12.46
CA ARG A 528 22.97 -14.77 12.62
C ARG A 528 23.18 -14.41 14.09
N SER A 529 22.10 -14.29 14.86
CA SER A 529 22.17 -14.04 16.31
C SER A 529 22.91 -15.15 17.04
N ILE A 530 22.58 -16.41 16.75
CA ILE A 530 23.25 -17.59 17.32
C ILE A 530 24.74 -17.58 16.96
N ARG A 531 25.08 -17.36 15.68
CA ARG A 531 26.48 -17.29 15.23
C ARG A 531 27.26 -16.18 15.92
N ASN A 532 26.64 -15.02 16.14
CA ASN A 532 27.29 -13.90 16.82
C ASN A 532 27.55 -14.18 18.31
N ALA A 533 26.73 -15.03 18.95
CA ALA A 533 26.93 -15.46 20.35
C ALA A 533 27.96 -16.60 20.49
N LEU A 534 28.19 -17.37 19.43
CA LEU A 534 29.04 -18.56 19.45
C LEU A 534 30.48 -18.32 19.95
N PRO A 535 31.19 -17.21 19.60
CA PRO A 535 32.51 -16.94 20.13
C PRO A 535 32.54 -16.81 21.66
N GLN A 536 31.54 -16.14 22.25
CA GLN A 536 31.44 -15.97 23.71
C GLN A 536 31.17 -17.31 24.40
N ILE A 537 30.24 -18.09 23.85
CA ILE A 537 29.92 -19.45 24.33
C ILE A 537 31.18 -20.33 24.26
N PHE A 538 31.96 -20.23 23.19
CA PHE A 538 33.18 -21.01 23.01
C PHE A 538 34.23 -20.74 24.10
N TYR A 539 34.42 -19.48 24.53
CA TYR A 539 35.34 -19.17 25.64
C TYR A 539 34.89 -19.78 26.96
N VAL A 540 33.59 -19.66 27.28
CA VAL A 540 33.02 -20.27 28.51
C VAL A 540 33.13 -21.79 28.44
N PHE A 541 32.88 -22.39 27.28
CA PHE A 541 33.04 -23.82 27.04
C PHE A 541 34.48 -24.28 27.24
N LEU A 542 35.48 -23.51 26.75
CA LEU A 542 36.89 -23.85 26.94
C LEU A 542 37.28 -23.80 28.43
N LEU A 543 36.82 -22.78 29.16
CA LEU A 543 37.03 -22.69 30.61
C LEU A 543 36.38 -23.86 31.35
N PHE A 544 35.16 -24.23 30.94
CA PHE A 544 34.44 -25.37 31.49
C PHE A 544 35.20 -26.69 31.24
N MET A 545 35.66 -26.94 30.02
CA MET A 545 36.47 -28.11 29.69
C MET A 545 37.78 -28.15 30.48
N PHE A 546 38.47 -27.01 30.63
CA PHE A 546 39.67 -26.91 31.45
C PHE A 546 39.40 -27.26 32.93
N SER A 547 38.31 -26.73 33.48
CA SER A 547 37.86 -27.04 34.84
C SER A 547 37.57 -28.53 35.02
N LEU A 548 36.85 -29.14 34.08
CA LEU A 548 36.57 -30.59 34.10
C LEU A 548 37.86 -31.40 34.12
N LEU A 549 38.80 -31.12 33.22
CA LEU A 549 40.07 -31.84 33.13
C LEU A 549 40.88 -31.77 34.45
N ILE A 550 40.94 -30.59 35.10
CA ILE A 550 41.62 -30.45 36.40
C ILE A 550 40.92 -31.27 37.49
N PHE A 551 39.59 -31.17 37.60
CA PHE A 551 38.86 -31.92 38.61
C PHE A 551 38.93 -33.43 38.39
N SER A 552 39.01 -33.88 37.14
CA SER A 552 39.25 -35.29 36.82
C SER A 552 40.64 -35.77 37.26
N LEU A 553 41.69 -34.95 37.10
CA LEU A 553 43.03 -35.27 37.63
C LEU A 553 43.03 -35.33 39.16
N MET A 554 42.33 -34.38 39.80
CA MET A 554 42.16 -34.35 41.25
C MET A 554 41.43 -35.59 41.75
N ALA A 555 40.30 -35.96 41.12
CA ALA A 555 39.51 -37.14 41.44
C ALA A 555 40.33 -38.44 41.27
N LEU A 556 41.10 -38.57 40.18
CA LEU A 556 41.99 -39.72 39.95
C LEU A 556 43.01 -39.88 41.08
N LYS A 557 43.62 -38.77 41.54
CA LYS A 557 44.61 -38.81 42.63
C LYS A 557 43.97 -39.05 44.00
N LEU A 558 42.80 -38.49 44.28
CA LEU A 558 42.11 -38.62 45.57
C LEU A 558 41.42 -39.98 45.76
N LEU A 559 40.80 -40.52 44.70
CA LEU A 559 39.87 -41.64 44.79
C LEU A 559 40.40 -42.92 44.11
N GLY A 560 41.34 -42.81 43.17
CA GLY A 560 41.84 -43.96 42.39
C GLY A 560 42.54 -45.04 43.22
N LYS A 561 43.06 -44.71 44.41
CA LYS A 561 43.68 -45.70 45.33
C LYS A 561 42.71 -46.29 46.36
N ARG A 562 41.46 -45.81 46.43
CA ARG A 562 40.51 -46.17 47.49
C ARG A 562 39.62 -47.38 47.17
N GLY A 563 39.78 -48.00 45.99
CA GLY A 563 39.12 -49.26 45.65
C GLY A 563 37.59 -49.20 45.65
N LEU A 564 37.01 -48.02 45.38
CA LEU A 564 35.56 -47.83 45.31
C LEU A 564 34.99 -48.64 44.14
N LYS A 565 33.86 -49.33 44.33
CA LYS A 565 33.21 -50.17 43.31
C LYS A 565 31.79 -49.67 43.07
N MET A 566 31.36 -49.67 41.80
CA MET A 566 29.99 -49.42 41.38
C MET A 566 29.03 -50.51 41.89
N ALA A 567 27.72 -50.27 41.87
CA ALA A 567 26.69 -51.25 42.22
C ALA A 567 26.78 -52.58 41.42
N GLY A 568 27.39 -52.55 40.23
CA GLY A 568 27.69 -53.74 39.40
C GLY A 568 29.08 -54.36 39.59
N GLY A 569 29.86 -53.95 40.60
CA GLY A 569 31.17 -54.54 40.93
C GLY A 569 32.38 -54.01 40.16
N ALA A 570 32.18 -53.15 39.16
CA ALA A 570 33.26 -52.49 38.41
C ALA A 570 33.97 -51.40 39.26
N PRO A 571 35.30 -51.26 39.18
CA PRO A 571 36.05 -50.24 39.92
C PRO A 571 35.68 -48.82 39.45
N TYR A 572 35.40 -47.94 40.40
CA TYR A 572 35.08 -46.53 40.19
C TYR A 572 36.39 -45.73 39.98
N PHE A 573 36.45 -44.89 38.93
CA PHE A 573 37.57 -43.99 38.63
C PHE A 573 38.94 -44.67 38.38
N SER A 574 38.99 -45.64 37.45
CA SER A 574 40.22 -46.34 37.05
C SER A 574 41.01 -45.66 35.93
N SER A 575 40.33 -45.05 34.95
CA SER A 575 40.92 -44.39 33.78
C SER A 575 40.60 -42.89 33.78
N TYR A 576 41.58 -42.06 33.38
CA TYR A 576 41.41 -40.61 33.33
C TYR A 576 40.26 -40.18 32.39
N LEU A 577 40.14 -40.79 31.21
CA LEU A 577 39.10 -40.44 30.24
C LEU A 577 37.70 -40.82 30.74
N ASP A 578 37.58 -41.94 31.46
CA ASP A 578 36.32 -42.38 32.07
C ASP A 578 35.91 -41.42 33.18
N ILE A 579 36.86 -40.95 34.00
CA ILE A 579 36.63 -39.93 35.03
C ILE A 579 36.19 -38.59 34.41
N VAL A 580 36.79 -38.19 33.29
CA VAL A 580 36.38 -36.98 32.55
C VAL A 580 34.96 -37.12 32.02
N PHE A 581 34.62 -38.27 31.44
CA PHE A 581 33.27 -38.55 30.95
C PHE A 581 32.24 -38.59 32.10
N ASP A 582 32.55 -39.26 33.20
CA ASP A 582 31.69 -39.36 34.38
C ASP A 582 31.45 -37.98 35.02
N LEU A 583 32.48 -37.15 35.15
CA LEU A 583 32.35 -35.78 35.66
C LEU A 583 31.60 -34.86 34.68
N TYR A 584 31.76 -35.05 33.36
CA TYR A 584 30.98 -34.34 32.35
C TYR A 584 29.49 -34.69 32.45
N VAL A 585 29.14 -35.97 32.60
CA VAL A 585 27.77 -36.45 32.84
C VAL A 585 27.24 -35.98 34.20
N LEU A 586 28.10 -35.86 35.21
CA LEU A 586 27.73 -35.32 36.52
C LEU A 586 27.37 -33.83 36.43
N VAL A 587 28.06 -33.04 35.60
CA VAL A 587 27.71 -31.63 35.36
C VAL A 587 26.33 -31.48 34.71
N THR A 588 25.93 -32.40 33.84
CA THR A 588 24.57 -32.42 33.29
C THR A 588 23.53 -32.95 34.27
N THR A 589 23.95 -33.34 35.49
CA THR A 589 23.12 -33.89 36.57
C THR A 589 22.39 -35.19 36.19
N ALA A 590 22.78 -35.85 35.10
CA ALA A 590 22.09 -37.04 34.59
C ALA A 590 22.34 -38.32 35.42
N ASN A 591 23.23 -38.28 36.42
CA ASN A 591 23.60 -39.43 37.25
C ASN A 591 23.77 -39.10 38.76
N SER A 592 22.91 -38.24 39.34
CA SER A 592 22.90 -37.99 40.80
C SER A 592 21.53 -38.26 41.41
N PRO A 593 21.41 -38.91 42.59
CA PRO A 593 20.22 -38.75 43.41
C PRO A 593 20.30 -37.37 44.08
N ASP A 594 19.41 -36.49 43.64
CA ASP A 594 18.94 -35.21 44.19
C ASP A 594 19.91 -34.18 44.80
N VAL A 595 20.01 -33.08 44.03
CA VAL A 595 19.83 -31.67 44.44
C VAL A 595 20.62 -31.14 45.63
N MET A 596 21.59 -30.25 45.34
CA MET A 596 21.87 -29.10 46.20
C MET A 596 21.54 -27.80 45.46
N GLN A 597 20.51 -27.12 45.95
CA GLN A 597 20.05 -25.81 45.52
C GLN A 597 20.64 -24.75 46.45
N TRP A 598 21.26 -23.69 45.93
CA TRP A 598 21.01 -22.30 46.35
C TRP A 598 21.53 -21.34 45.28
N GLY A 599 20.64 -20.44 44.85
CA GLY A 599 20.88 -19.52 43.74
C GLY A 599 21.81 -18.36 44.07
N ARG A 600 22.34 -17.74 43.01
CA ARG A 600 22.65 -16.30 42.96
C ARG A 600 22.48 -15.80 41.53
N GLY A 601 21.67 -14.76 41.39
CA GLY A 601 21.41 -14.05 40.15
C GLY A 601 22.69 -13.49 39.52
N TYR A 602 22.76 -13.59 38.20
CA TYR A 602 23.69 -12.81 37.39
C TYR A 602 23.29 -11.34 37.48
N GLN A 603 24.13 -10.54 38.14
CA GLN A 603 24.04 -9.10 38.14
C GLN A 603 25.16 -8.56 37.27
N GLU A 604 24.78 -8.02 36.10
CA GLU A 604 25.69 -7.39 35.17
C GLU A 604 26.28 -6.13 35.81
N ARG A 605 27.61 -6.07 35.95
CA ARG A 605 28.31 -4.85 36.40
C ARG A 605 28.11 -3.76 35.34
N ARG A 606 27.20 -2.82 35.59
CA ARG A 606 27.25 -1.51 34.95
C ARG A 606 28.47 -0.76 35.47
N LYS A 607 29.39 -0.46 34.56
CA LYS A 607 30.34 0.64 34.74
C LYS A 607 29.53 1.93 34.76
N ASP A 608 29.66 2.69 35.84
CA ASP A 608 29.35 4.12 35.82
C ASP A 608 30.22 4.77 34.75
N SER A 609 29.55 5.31 33.74
CA SER A 609 30.15 6.24 32.78
C SER A 609 29.31 7.50 32.86
N GLU A 610 30.02 8.57 33.14
CA GLU A 610 29.61 9.96 33.30
C GLU A 610 28.37 10.37 32.50
N GLU A 611 27.55 11.15 33.20
CA GLU A 611 26.36 11.90 32.84
C GLU A 611 26.18 12.21 31.35
N GLN A 612 25.36 11.42 30.68
CA GLN A 612 24.57 11.88 29.55
C GLN A 612 23.11 11.52 29.81
N ALA A 613 22.37 12.52 30.29
CA ALA A 613 20.93 12.41 30.57
C ALA A 613 20.15 13.22 29.53
N VAL A 614 19.16 12.58 28.90
CA VAL A 614 18.30 13.25 27.92
C VAL A 614 17.12 13.87 28.65
N SER A 615 16.99 15.20 28.58
CA SER A 615 15.88 15.92 29.20
C SER A 615 14.55 15.68 28.47
N ARG A 616 13.44 15.81 29.20
CA ARG A 616 12.07 15.59 28.68
C ARG A 616 11.74 16.36 27.41
N VAL A 617 12.27 17.57 27.28
CA VAL A 617 12.02 18.46 26.13
C VAL A 617 12.74 17.94 24.89
N VAL A 618 13.99 17.52 25.04
CA VAL A 618 14.80 16.95 23.95
C VAL A 618 14.21 15.60 23.51
N TRP A 619 13.82 14.76 24.46
CA TRP A 619 13.18 13.47 24.18
C TRP A 619 11.86 13.65 23.41
N LYS A 620 10.96 14.54 23.87
CA LYS A 620 9.69 14.81 23.19
C LYS A 620 9.89 15.34 21.77
N ARG A 621 10.96 16.09 21.50
CA ARG A 621 11.33 16.58 20.16
C ARG A 621 11.90 15.45 19.30
N LEU A 622 12.78 14.63 19.85
CA LEU A 622 13.40 13.49 19.16
C LEU A 622 12.36 12.45 18.74
N VAL A 623 11.45 12.08 19.64
CA VAL A 623 10.39 11.12 19.36
C VAL A 623 9.37 11.65 18.34
N ARG A 624 9.11 12.97 18.30
CA ARG A 624 8.28 13.60 17.24
C ARG A 624 8.92 13.51 15.86
N LEU A 625 10.26 13.55 15.79
CA LEU A 625 11.01 13.44 14.55
C LEU A 625 11.13 11.99 14.09
N VAL A 626 11.34 11.06 15.02
CA VAL A 626 11.49 9.63 14.73
C VAL A 626 10.16 8.98 14.34
N GLN A 627 9.05 9.34 15.01
CA GLN A 627 7.73 8.74 14.73
C GLN A 627 6.61 9.80 14.84
N PRO A 628 6.36 10.57 13.77
CA PRO A 628 5.44 11.72 13.81
C PRO A 628 3.96 11.35 14.00
N HIS A 629 3.56 10.11 13.68
CA HIS A 629 2.18 9.62 13.80
C HIS A 629 1.77 9.21 15.22
N MET A 630 2.66 9.32 16.21
CA MET A 630 2.41 8.84 17.57
C MET A 630 1.60 9.84 18.42
N GLY A 631 0.49 9.36 18.98
CA GLY A 631 -0.42 10.16 19.82
C GLY A 631 0.27 10.78 21.05
N SER A 632 -0.27 11.88 21.58
CA SER A 632 0.28 12.53 22.78
C SER A 632 0.24 11.64 24.02
N GLY A 633 -0.85 10.89 24.22
CA GLY A 633 -0.99 9.97 25.35
C GLY A 633 -0.01 8.80 25.32
N HIS A 634 0.28 8.26 24.13
CA HIS A 634 1.28 7.20 23.97
C HIS A 634 2.70 7.70 24.32
N ARG A 635 3.03 8.95 23.96
CA ARG A 635 4.30 9.58 24.33
C ARG A 635 4.46 9.79 25.82
N GLU A 636 3.39 10.19 26.51
CA GLU A 636 3.44 10.33 27.97
C GLU A 636 3.58 8.96 28.66
N LEU A 637 2.95 7.92 28.10
CA LEU A 637 3.10 6.56 28.62
C LEU A 637 4.53 6.05 28.44
N LEU A 638 5.12 6.19 27.24
CA LEU A 638 6.54 5.89 27.01
C LEU A 638 7.47 6.67 27.95
N TRP A 639 7.19 7.96 28.16
CA TRP A 639 7.95 8.78 29.10
C TRP A 639 7.88 8.22 30.52
N SER A 640 6.67 7.86 30.99
CA SER A 640 6.48 7.30 32.34
C SER A 640 7.19 5.95 32.54
N VAL A 641 7.34 5.17 31.47
CA VAL A 641 8.07 3.89 31.52
C VAL A 641 9.59 4.12 31.54
N LEU A 642 10.08 5.15 30.83
CA LEU A 642 11.51 5.48 30.75
C LEU A 642 12.02 6.24 31.98
N ASP A 643 11.17 7.01 32.65
CA ASP A 643 11.46 7.79 33.85
C ASP A 643 10.80 7.16 35.09
N HIS A 644 11.13 5.90 35.37
CA HIS A 644 10.57 5.15 36.50
C HIS A 644 10.84 5.82 37.87
N GLN A 645 11.86 6.67 37.96
CA GLN A 645 12.23 7.38 39.19
C GLN A 645 11.64 8.81 39.28
N ASN A 646 10.86 9.26 38.28
CA ASN A 646 10.30 10.62 38.18
C ASN A 646 11.35 11.74 38.34
N GLN A 647 12.56 11.53 37.83
CA GLN A 647 13.66 12.49 37.93
C GLN A 647 13.67 13.51 36.80
N GLY A 648 12.76 13.40 35.82
CA GLY A 648 12.62 14.36 34.71
C GLY A 648 13.66 14.19 33.59
N CYS A 649 14.53 13.18 33.70
CA CYS A 649 15.68 12.93 32.84
C CYS A 649 15.82 11.43 32.55
N ILE A 650 16.11 11.05 31.30
CA ILE A 650 16.33 9.65 30.91
C ILE A 650 17.83 9.36 30.87
N GLY A 651 18.29 8.41 31.69
CA GLY A 651 19.67 7.92 31.65
C GLY A 651 19.97 7.04 30.44
N LYS A 652 21.25 6.92 30.08
CA LYS A 652 21.73 6.16 28.90
C LYS A 652 21.13 4.76 28.77
N SER A 653 21.01 4.01 29.85
CA SER A 653 20.46 2.66 29.82
C SER A 653 18.96 2.61 29.50
N ALA A 654 18.18 3.54 30.03
CA ALA A 654 16.76 3.65 29.73
C ALA A 654 16.55 4.20 28.31
N PHE A 655 17.44 5.10 27.85
CA PHE A 655 17.42 5.59 26.48
C PHE A 655 17.72 4.50 25.44
N VAL A 656 18.60 3.54 25.73
CA VAL A 656 18.83 2.39 24.84
C VAL A 656 17.55 1.53 24.73
N GLN A 657 16.82 1.36 25.84
CA GLN A 657 15.54 0.63 25.86
C GLN A 657 14.43 1.36 25.08
N LEU A 658 14.55 2.66 24.81
CA LEU A 658 13.59 3.40 23.97
C LEU A 658 13.45 2.79 22.58
N ALA A 659 14.55 2.28 21.99
CA ALA A 659 14.51 1.66 20.66
C ALA A 659 13.61 0.41 20.65
N ASP A 660 13.65 -0.38 21.72
CA ASP A 660 12.80 -1.55 21.89
C ASP A 660 11.36 -1.15 22.23
N LEU A 661 11.17 -0.14 23.09
CA LEU A 661 9.85 0.37 23.49
C LEU A 661 9.08 1.02 22.32
N LEU A 662 9.78 1.66 21.37
CA LEU A 662 9.16 2.22 20.16
C LEU A 662 8.62 1.15 19.20
N ASN A 663 9.10 -0.10 19.31
CA ASN A 663 8.59 -1.23 18.55
C ASN A 663 7.39 -1.92 19.22
N ILE A 664 6.97 -1.48 20.42
CA ILE A 664 5.81 -2.06 21.12
C ILE A 664 4.54 -1.38 20.60
N ASP A 665 3.70 -2.16 19.92
CA ASP A 665 2.37 -1.73 19.52
C ASP A 665 1.47 -1.54 20.75
N VAL A 666 1.26 -0.29 21.16
CA VAL A 666 0.29 0.02 22.23
C VAL A 666 -1.12 -0.06 21.66
N ILE A 667 -1.79 -1.15 21.97
CA ILE A 667 -3.18 -1.39 21.58
C ILE A 667 -4.07 -0.64 22.55
N THR A 668 -4.69 0.45 22.08
CA THR A 668 -5.77 1.08 22.84
C THR A 668 -6.97 0.14 22.85
N LEU A 669 -7.24 -0.53 23.97
CA LEU A 669 -8.50 -1.22 24.21
C LEU A 669 -9.63 -0.18 24.28
N LYS A 670 -10.13 0.24 23.12
CA LYS A 670 -11.35 1.04 23.06
C LYS A 670 -12.50 0.14 23.46
N SER A 671 -13.07 0.35 24.64
CA SER A 671 -14.29 -0.31 25.08
C SER A 671 -15.44 0.07 24.15
N ARG A 672 -15.71 -0.77 23.14
CA ARG A 672 -16.85 -0.58 22.25
C ARG A 672 -18.10 -1.15 22.91
N PRO A 673 -19.29 -0.56 22.67
CA PRO A 673 -20.54 -1.16 23.13
C PRO A 673 -20.79 -2.47 22.38
N HIS A 674 -21.27 -3.50 23.11
CA HIS A 674 -21.62 -4.79 22.54
C HIS A 674 -22.65 -4.64 21.38
N PRO A 675 -22.52 -5.36 20.26
CA PRO A 675 -23.43 -5.23 19.11
C PRO A 675 -24.91 -5.44 19.46
N LEU A 676 -25.24 -6.35 20.38
CA LEU A 676 -26.62 -6.55 20.87
C LEU A 676 -27.20 -5.33 21.59
N ARG A 677 -26.36 -4.44 22.15
CA ARG A 677 -26.79 -3.16 22.72
C ARG A 677 -27.27 -2.18 21.65
N LEU A 678 -26.75 -2.32 20.42
CA LEU A 678 -27.13 -1.49 19.27
C LEU A 678 -28.33 -2.09 18.51
N MET A 679 -28.38 -3.42 18.34
CA MET A 679 -29.43 -4.10 17.59
C MET A 679 -30.74 -4.29 18.38
N CYS A 680 -30.67 -4.63 19.67
CA CYS A 680 -31.85 -4.92 20.49
C CYS A 680 -31.70 -4.35 21.93
N PRO A 681 -31.74 -3.01 22.09
CA PRO A 681 -31.47 -2.37 23.38
C PRO A 681 -32.48 -2.77 24.47
N ALA A 682 -33.74 -3.02 24.13
CA ALA A 682 -34.77 -3.41 25.09
C ALA A 682 -34.48 -4.77 25.77
N LEU A 683 -33.92 -5.73 25.02
CA LEU A 683 -33.59 -7.06 25.52
C LEU A 683 -32.26 -7.06 26.29
N TYR A 684 -31.23 -6.39 25.77
CA TYR A 684 -29.89 -6.37 26.36
C TYR A 684 -29.78 -5.45 27.61
N LEU A 685 -30.62 -4.41 27.72
CA LEU A 685 -30.68 -3.53 28.90
C LEU A 685 -31.71 -3.99 29.94
N SER A 686 -32.39 -5.12 29.70
CA SER A 686 -33.32 -5.72 30.63
C SER A 686 -32.63 -6.08 31.97
N ALA A 687 -33.41 -6.14 33.05
CA ALA A 687 -32.92 -6.56 34.36
C ALA A 687 -32.23 -7.95 34.35
N PRO A 688 -32.78 -9.00 33.70
CA PRO A 688 -32.13 -10.31 33.65
C PRO A 688 -30.81 -10.30 32.86
N SER A 689 -30.75 -9.62 31.72
CA SER A 689 -29.50 -9.51 30.94
C SER A 689 -28.40 -8.77 31.70
N ARG A 690 -28.75 -7.70 32.44
CA ARG A 690 -27.81 -6.99 33.32
C ARG A 690 -27.34 -7.84 34.52
N LEU A 691 -28.16 -8.77 35.01
CA LEU A 691 -27.76 -9.71 36.05
C LEU A 691 -26.73 -10.70 35.50
N ILE A 692 -27.00 -11.31 34.35
CA ILE A 692 -26.08 -12.22 33.66
C ILE A 692 -24.74 -11.53 33.37
N CYS A 693 -24.77 -10.30 32.84
CA CYS A 693 -23.56 -9.52 32.59
C CYS A 693 -22.73 -9.24 33.85
N ARG A 694 -23.38 -9.04 35.01
CA ARG A 694 -22.68 -8.86 36.28
C ARG A 694 -22.09 -10.16 36.81
N LEU A 695 -22.82 -11.27 36.68
CA LEU A 695 -22.40 -12.58 37.14
C LEU A 695 -21.18 -13.08 36.35
N VAL A 696 -21.22 -13.04 35.02
CA VAL A 696 -20.13 -13.52 34.15
C VAL A 696 -18.86 -12.64 34.28
N ARG A 697 -19.01 -11.34 34.57
CA ARG A 697 -17.85 -10.44 34.81
C ARG A 697 -17.27 -10.56 36.22
N HIS A 698 -17.95 -11.26 37.12
CA HIS A 698 -17.50 -11.43 38.49
C HIS A 698 -16.35 -12.46 38.54
N ARG A 699 -15.33 -12.22 39.38
CA ARG A 699 -14.20 -13.14 39.52
C ARG A 699 -14.60 -14.55 39.97
N ALA A 700 -15.67 -14.65 40.74
CA ALA A 700 -16.20 -15.95 41.18
C ALA A 700 -16.67 -16.84 40.01
N PHE A 701 -17.11 -16.26 38.88
CA PHE A 701 -17.49 -17.05 37.70
C PHE A 701 -16.31 -17.85 37.15
N VAL A 702 -15.14 -17.21 37.06
CA VAL A 702 -13.90 -17.88 36.63
C VAL A 702 -13.52 -18.97 37.64
N MET A 703 -13.53 -18.66 38.94
CA MET A 703 -13.20 -19.63 39.99
C MET A 703 -14.10 -20.87 40.01
N VAL A 704 -15.40 -20.71 39.72
CA VAL A 704 -16.34 -21.84 39.63
C VAL A 704 -15.99 -22.75 38.45
N TYR A 705 -15.67 -22.18 37.30
CA TYR A 705 -15.30 -22.98 36.12
C TYR A 705 -13.90 -23.60 36.26
N ASP A 706 -12.95 -22.94 36.92
CA ASP A 706 -11.66 -23.53 37.29
C ASP A 706 -11.84 -24.75 38.20
N LEU A 707 -12.79 -24.68 39.16
CA LEU A 707 -13.15 -25.81 40.00
C LEU A 707 -13.81 -26.94 39.21
N VAL A 708 -14.69 -26.62 38.25
CA VAL A 708 -15.31 -27.60 37.35
C VAL A 708 -14.25 -28.32 36.51
N ILE A 709 -13.24 -27.61 36.01
CA ILE A 709 -12.10 -28.20 35.29
C ILE A 709 -11.30 -29.15 36.20
N LEU A 710 -11.04 -28.75 37.44
CA LEU A 710 -10.34 -29.59 38.42
C LEU A 710 -11.13 -30.86 38.74
N VAL A 711 -12.44 -30.75 38.95
CA VAL A 711 -13.31 -31.90 39.19
C VAL A 711 -13.33 -32.81 37.96
N ASN A 712 -13.47 -32.24 36.76
CA ASN A 712 -13.41 -33.01 35.51
C ASN A 712 -12.09 -33.80 35.38
N ALA A 713 -10.95 -33.19 35.74
CA ALA A 713 -9.66 -33.87 35.73
C ALA A 713 -9.60 -35.07 36.70
N VAL A 714 -10.28 -35.01 37.84
CA VAL A 714 -10.43 -36.14 38.77
C VAL A 714 -11.31 -37.24 38.17
N PHE A 715 -12.40 -36.88 37.50
CA PHE A 715 -13.30 -37.85 36.85
C PHE A 715 -12.63 -38.59 35.69
N ILE A 716 -11.77 -37.93 34.91
CA ILE A 716 -10.97 -38.55 33.84
C ILE A 716 -9.92 -39.53 34.42
N GLY A 717 -9.45 -39.29 35.64
CA GLY A 717 -8.51 -40.19 36.33
C GLY A 717 -9.16 -41.42 36.97
N LEU A 718 -10.50 -41.53 36.95
CA LEU A 718 -11.26 -42.67 37.46
C LEU A 718 -11.65 -43.61 36.33
N ASP A 719 -11.85 -44.89 36.67
CA ASP A 719 -11.96 -46.02 35.72
C ASP A 719 -13.12 -45.86 34.70
N GLU A 720 -12.80 -45.81 33.40
CA GLU A 720 -13.72 -45.51 32.28
C GLU A 720 -14.84 -46.56 32.08
N ASP A 721 -14.71 -47.74 32.69
CA ASP A 721 -15.66 -48.86 32.54
C ASP A 721 -17.05 -48.60 33.17
N ASN A 722 -17.18 -47.55 33.99
CA ASN A 722 -18.46 -47.20 34.59
C ASN A 722 -19.31 -46.31 33.65
N PRO A 723 -20.52 -46.74 33.24
CA PRO A 723 -21.36 -45.98 32.32
C PRO A 723 -21.81 -44.61 32.86
N LEU A 724 -21.74 -44.40 34.18
CA LEU A 724 -22.01 -43.12 34.84
C LEU A 724 -20.88 -42.10 34.60
N ILE A 725 -19.63 -42.56 34.44
CA ILE A 725 -18.47 -41.68 34.16
C ILE A 725 -18.53 -41.21 32.70
N ALA A 726 -18.89 -42.10 31.77
CA ALA A 726 -19.14 -41.72 30.37
C ALA A 726 -20.29 -40.69 30.22
N LEU A 727 -21.34 -40.76 31.04
CA LEU A 727 -22.40 -39.75 31.06
C LEU A 727 -21.91 -38.40 31.60
N SER A 728 -20.94 -38.41 32.53
CA SER A 728 -20.39 -37.20 33.13
C SER A 728 -19.62 -36.34 32.12
N GLU A 729 -19.00 -36.93 31.10
CA GLU A 729 -18.34 -36.18 30.02
C GLU A 729 -19.29 -35.27 29.27
N TRP A 730 -20.48 -35.76 28.94
CA TRP A 730 -21.53 -34.97 28.27
C TRP A 730 -22.03 -33.83 29.17
N VAL A 731 -22.07 -34.04 30.49
CA VAL A 731 -22.41 -33.00 31.47
C VAL A 731 -21.33 -31.92 31.50
N PHE A 732 -20.04 -32.29 31.56
CA PHE A 732 -18.94 -31.32 31.53
C PHE A 732 -18.88 -30.57 30.20
N LEU A 733 -19.06 -31.25 29.06
CA LEU A 733 -19.13 -30.62 27.74
C LEU A 733 -20.27 -29.59 27.67
N GLY A 734 -21.44 -29.92 28.23
CA GLY A 734 -22.57 -29.01 28.34
C GLY A 734 -22.24 -27.77 29.19
N LEU A 735 -21.54 -27.96 30.32
CA LEU A 735 -21.10 -26.86 31.18
C LEU A 735 -20.10 -25.93 30.48
N TYR A 736 -19.12 -26.48 29.74
CA TYR A 736 -18.16 -25.68 28.97
C TYR A 736 -18.82 -24.93 27.82
N LEU A 737 -19.76 -25.56 27.11
CA LEU A 737 -20.50 -24.90 26.04
C LEU A 737 -21.36 -23.74 26.59
N LEU A 738 -21.98 -23.95 27.76
CA LEU A 738 -22.71 -22.89 28.47
C LEU A 738 -21.78 -21.74 28.87
N GLU A 739 -20.58 -22.04 29.35
CA GLU A 739 -19.57 -21.03 29.70
C GLU A 739 -19.21 -20.15 28.49
N ILE A 740 -18.92 -20.79 27.35
CA ILE A 740 -18.55 -20.11 26.11
C ILE A 740 -19.70 -19.22 25.63
N LEU A 741 -20.93 -19.73 25.62
CA LEU A 741 -22.11 -18.95 25.21
C LEU A 741 -22.35 -17.74 26.13
N LEU A 742 -22.20 -17.90 27.45
CA LEU A 742 -22.34 -16.83 28.42
C LEU A 742 -21.22 -15.78 28.28
N LYS A 743 -19.98 -16.20 28.07
CA LYS A 743 -18.85 -15.28 27.80
C LYS A 743 -19.05 -14.53 26.48
N LEU A 744 -19.48 -15.21 25.41
CA LEU A 744 -19.76 -14.59 24.10
C LEU A 744 -20.92 -13.60 24.15
N TYR A 745 -21.92 -13.84 25.01
CA TYR A 745 -23.05 -12.93 25.22
C TYR A 745 -22.67 -11.65 25.99
N VAL A 746 -21.70 -11.73 26.90
CA VAL A 746 -21.32 -10.65 27.82
C VAL A 746 -20.12 -9.83 27.33
N PHE A 747 -19.17 -10.47 26.65
CA PHE A 747 -18.00 -9.84 26.04
C PHE A 747 -18.26 -9.58 24.55
N GLU A 748 -17.75 -8.47 24.03
CA GLU A 748 -17.87 -8.17 22.59
C GLU A 748 -17.23 -9.30 21.77
N PRO A 749 -17.91 -9.89 20.77
CA PRO A 749 -17.37 -11.03 20.01
C PRO A 749 -16.00 -10.75 19.38
N ARG A 750 -15.74 -9.50 18.97
CA ARG A 750 -14.42 -9.07 18.44
C ARG A 750 -13.34 -8.99 19.53
N ALA A 751 -13.71 -8.69 20.77
CA ALA A 751 -12.80 -8.70 21.91
C ALA A 751 -12.58 -10.13 22.43
N PHE A 752 -13.62 -10.97 22.37
CA PHE A 752 -13.58 -12.39 22.71
C PHE A 752 -12.63 -13.16 21.78
N PHE A 753 -12.81 -13.02 20.45
CA PHE A 753 -11.90 -13.58 19.43
C PHE A 753 -10.71 -12.67 19.11
N SER A 754 -10.35 -11.75 20.01
CA SER A 754 -9.18 -10.90 19.75
C SER A 754 -7.91 -11.74 19.81
N ARG A 755 -6.95 -11.45 18.92
CA ARG A 755 -5.63 -12.10 18.84
C ARG A 755 -4.82 -12.09 20.15
N HIS A 756 -5.27 -11.31 21.13
CA HIS A 756 -4.60 -11.09 22.41
C HIS A 756 -5.16 -11.97 23.54
N ASN A 757 -6.38 -12.51 23.40
CA ASN A 757 -6.98 -13.47 24.33
C ASN A 757 -6.95 -14.88 23.72
N LEU A 758 -5.74 -15.40 23.46
CA LEU A 758 -5.52 -16.70 22.80
C LEU A 758 -6.27 -17.84 23.49
N TRP A 759 -6.44 -17.80 24.82
CA TRP A 759 -7.11 -18.84 25.59
C TRP A 759 -8.62 -18.98 25.33
N ASN A 760 -9.25 -17.96 24.74
CA ASN A 760 -10.66 -18.02 24.35
C ASN A 760 -10.84 -18.46 22.89
N TRP A 761 -9.75 -18.51 22.12
CA TRP A 761 -9.72 -18.87 20.71
C TRP A 761 -9.45 -20.36 20.59
#